data_AF-A0A3M1SR86-F1
#
_entry.id   AF-A0A3M1SR86-F1
#
_cell.length_a   1.000
_cell.length_b   1.000
_cell.length_c   1.000
_cell.angle_alpha   90.00
_cell.angle_beta   90.00
_cell.angle_gamma   90.00
#
_symmetry.space_group_name_H-M   'P 1'
#
loop_
_entity.id
_entity.type
_entity.pdbx_description
1 polymer ?
#
loop_
_entity_poly.entity_id
_entity_poly.type
_entity_poly.pdbx_seq_one_letter_code
_entity_poly.pdbx_strand_id
1 'polypeptide(L)'
;MIFNTRALAFLPVALLLAASGALAQDVSPFLGTYETRGRQGHRKVNANISIVRAEDGTVTVERTGRFTSRRYRRAPEFRWVSRDVRLEGDALRVTFRMTEAGVPVHVGDAGGLVAALANPNDSENTSDANGNAVNPDELVVIDAVYRFEDDGDFVERLTNHERRPPEDYWRKGKTKGEQLSSPVAPTRRLKLGETAEVNTVTRYSIVVPTDGTLRLELSSGTPRLRDPNGNDVALTQEGSLWKLEIPHENPVLGRYALRIEGAETGAVAEVSFVQDGRIDARIRPWSSHTYYPIYEQSYGGENDDTLFRTDGPLEKFDRALQLSGRQSAQWWEKGTDYRTGFGFERGHYTKVHSPSEERAEEEWNADLDRDGVISSGDPQEAFDRLDTNSDGKVERDEAQAVLVTNQIKVLWTSYDGNGDEKVDATEIFSSFIAQSDEDGSGDIDFAEWEKALRARYAQLLEDRAKAPLERLFRGDADEDGVLVLNELPSPGALDFQDSSDVDGDRESFFDRDNIKITTKSGEVHYGNKVVEEDGKLKLFGGRKRDELVVELDADEVESREDGIADGDLDDSYSVGWWGHCNAWAMASIIFRKPSEEFEHGGVRFTVRDQKGILVEFGMGDTEDSSFWWKQFGGDEIPPGDYANGFHEQMHRWLRVEQQGLMADMDLKDPNDGLNFQVWNYPLIGYLATLTEAEGDDPYVLDVSCRIEKGSYSDEDRSSETTVRYRLHFADDGSLRGGDQSKSEWQPGQETKEYIRYLIHPFRFTGRGSSGNPNVTLKRLQALFGERLKYNRIADIEAEAAADGGLDPSTAPSAPSAPSAPSAPSAPSAPSAPSAPSAPSAPSAPR
;
A
#
# COMPACT_ATOMS: atom_id res chain seq x y z
N MET A 1 -28.85 27.54 -43.49
CA MET A 1 -27.94 28.44 -44.22
C MET A 1 -26.64 27.70 -44.49
N ILE A 2 -26.16 27.82 -45.73
CA ILE A 2 -25.09 27.06 -46.37
C ILE A 2 -23.75 27.82 -46.26
N PHE A 3 -22.64 27.06 -46.34
CA PHE A 3 -21.20 27.37 -46.57
C PHE A 3 -20.37 26.77 -45.43
N ASN A 4 -19.61 25.67 -45.52
CA ASN A 4 -18.83 24.99 -46.58
C ASN A 4 -17.64 25.80 -47.11
N THR A 5 -16.42 25.53 -46.61
CA THR A 5 -15.24 25.23 -47.45
C THR A 5 -14.04 24.68 -46.66
N ARG A 6 -13.33 23.77 -47.33
CA ARG A 6 -12.23 22.90 -46.92
C ARG A 6 -10.86 23.60 -46.95
N ALA A 7 -9.90 23.10 -46.16
CA ALA A 7 -8.51 22.91 -46.58
C ALA A 7 -7.77 21.95 -45.62
N LEU A 8 -7.79 20.65 -45.92
CA LEU A 8 -6.90 19.64 -45.33
C LEU A 8 -5.70 19.50 -46.27
N ALA A 9 -4.54 19.98 -45.82
CA ALA A 9 -3.29 19.86 -46.53
C ALA A 9 -2.69 18.47 -46.30
N PHE A 10 -2.50 17.72 -47.39
CA PHE A 10 -1.62 16.56 -47.45
C PHE A 10 -0.17 17.03 -47.30
N LEU A 11 0.53 16.56 -46.26
CA LEU A 11 1.99 16.67 -46.12
C LEU A 11 2.64 15.37 -46.63
N PRO A 12 3.74 15.43 -47.41
CA PRO A 12 4.38 14.23 -47.93
C PRO A 12 5.33 13.61 -46.89
N VAL A 13 5.02 12.37 -46.46
CA VAL A 13 5.87 11.49 -45.62
C VAL A 13 6.95 10.81 -46.46
N ALA A 14 7.70 11.56 -47.25
CA ALA A 14 8.72 10.97 -48.12
C ALA A 14 9.96 11.86 -48.26
N LEU A 15 10.73 12.00 -47.16
CA LEU A 15 12.19 12.23 -47.19
C LEU A 15 12.82 12.21 -45.77
N LEU A 16 12.66 11.13 -45.01
CA LEU A 16 13.26 10.99 -43.66
C LEU A 16 13.74 9.56 -43.37
N LEU A 17 14.42 8.94 -44.35
CA LEU A 17 14.93 7.56 -44.25
C LEU A 17 16.38 7.37 -44.74
N ALA A 18 17.21 8.42 -44.72
CA ALA A 18 18.63 8.28 -45.09
C ALA A 18 19.59 9.11 -44.22
N ALA A 19 19.27 9.30 -42.94
CA ALA A 19 20.22 9.81 -41.95
C ALA A 19 19.88 9.30 -40.55
N SER A 20 19.66 7.99 -40.40
CA SER A 20 19.94 7.33 -39.12
C SER A 20 21.46 7.35 -38.95
N GLY A 21 21.96 8.44 -38.38
CA GLY A 21 23.33 8.50 -37.90
C GLY A 21 23.56 7.26 -37.04
N ALA A 22 24.54 6.44 -37.40
CA ALA A 22 25.01 5.38 -36.55
C ALA A 22 25.42 6.06 -35.23
N LEU A 23 24.55 6.00 -34.21
CA LEU A 23 24.94 6.29 -32.85
C LEU A 23 26.17 5.43 -32.61
N ALA A 24 27.32 6.07 -32.39
CA ALA A 24 28.57 5.38 -32.26
C ALA A 24 28.41 4.36 -31.13
N GLN A 25 28.36 3.08 -31.48
CA GLN A 25 28.18 2.01 -30.48
C GLN A 25 29.32 2.11 -29.48
N ASP A 26 28.99 2.21 -28.19
CA ASP A 26 30.00 2.33 -27.16
C ASP A 26 30.65 0.97 -26.88
N VAL A 27 31.65 0.63 -27.70
CA VAL A 27 32.48 -0.56 -27.49
C VAL A 27 33.60 -0.34 -26.47
N SER A 28 33.63 0.81 -25.78
CA SER A 28 34.68 1.14 -24.80
C SER A 28 34.88 0.08 -23.72
N PRO A 29 33.84 -0.64 -23.24
CA PRO A 29 34.04 -1.73 -22.28
C PRO A 29 34.91 -2.86 -22.83
N PHE A 30 34.90 -3.09 -24.15
CA PHE A 30 35.61 -4.18 -24.80
C PHE A 30 37.02 -3.79 -25.25
N LEU A 31 37.42 -2.52 -25.23
CA LEU A 31 38.75 -2.12 -25.71
C LEU A 31 39.86 -2.67 -24.82
N GLY A 32 40.92 -3.18 -25.43
CA GLY A 32 42.07 -3.76 -24.73
C GLY A 32 42.50 -5.11 -25.28
N THR A 33 43.40 -5.77 -24.58
CA THR A 33 43.93 -7.09 -24.90
C THR A 33 43.56 -8.08 -23.80
N TYR A 34 43.10 -9.27 -24.18
CA TYR A 34 42.60 -10.32 -23.31
C TYR A 34 43.33 -11.62 -23.59
N GLU A 35 43.74 -12.36 -22.56
CA GLU A 35 44.26 -13.73 -22.70
C GLU A 35 43.18 -14.72 -22.26
N THR A 36 42.59 -15.43 -23.21
CA THR A 36 41.57 -16.43 -22.92
C THR A 36 42.10 -17.85 -23.04
N ARG A 37 41.55 -18.72 -22.20
CA ARG A 37 41.83 -20.15 -22.18
C ARG A 37 40.52 -20.92 -22.23
N GLY A 38 40.50 -22.02 -22.96
CA GLY A 38 39.29 -22.82 -23.03
C GLY A 38 39.38 -23.98 -23.99
N ARG A 39 38.25 -24.28 -24.63
CA ARG A 39 38.11 -25.40 -25.54
C ARG A 39 37.46 -24.99 -26.85
N GLN A 40 37.99 -25.56 -27.93
CA GLN A 40 37.38 -25.56 -29.25
C GLN A 40 37.12 -27.02 -29.63
N GLY A 41 35.84 -27.42 -29.62
CA GLY A 41 35.47 -28.82 -29.56
C GLY A 41 36.15 -29.53 -28.37
N HIS A 42 36.94 -30.57 -28.66
CA HIS A 42 37.71 -31.31 -27.63
C HIS A 42 39.14 -30.80 -27.41
N ARG A 43 39.58 -29.77 -28.14
CA ARG A 43 40.96 -29.28 -28.13
C ARG A 43 41.09 -28.11 -27.16
N LYS A 44 42.11 -28.14 -26.30
CA LYS A 44 42.47 -27.00 -25.44
C LYS A 44 43.14 -25.92 -26.28
N VAL A 45 42.71 -24.67 -26.10
CA VAL A 45 43.22 -23.50 -26.81
C VAL A 45 43.52 -22.38 -25.83
N ASN A 46 44.59 -21.64 -26.10
CA ASN A 46 44.85 -20.33 -25.52
C ASN A 46 44.75 -19.31 -26.66
N ALA A 47 44.16 -18.15 -26.41
CA ALA A 47 44.01 -17.09 -27.40
C ALA A 47 44.28 -15.73 -26.78
N ASN A 48 44.86 -14.82 -27.57
CA ASN A 48 44.89 -13.41 -27.24
C ASN A 48 43.91 -12.67 -28.16
N ILE A 49 43.02 -11.89 -27.57
CA ILE A 49 42.05 -11.06 -28.28
C ILE A 49 42.43 -9.60 -28.04
N SER A 50 42.64 -8.83 -29.10
CA SER A 50 42.95 -7.41 -29.03
C SER A 50 41.86 -6.64 -29.75
N ILE A 51 41.16 -5.77 -29.02
CA ILE A 51 40.06 -4.96 -29.50
C ILE A 51 40.51 -3.51 -29.43
N VAL A 52 40.64 -2.87 -30.59
CA VAL A 52 41.14 -1.50 -30.71
C VAL A 52 40.14 -0.64 -31.48
N ARG A 53 39.96 0.60 -31.04
CA ARG A 53 39.22 1.62 -31.79
C ARG A 53 40.22 2.58 -32.41
N ALA A 54 40.18 2.71 -33.73
CA ALA A 54 41.00 3.69 -34.46
C ALA A 54 40.41 5.11 -34.32
N GLU A 55 41.19 6.12 -34.73
CA GLU A 55 40.78 7.55 -34.63
C GLU A 55 39.52 7.88 -35.44
N ASP A 56 39.27 7.13 -36.51
CA ASP A 56 38.07 7.23 -37.34
C ASP A 56 36.83 6.57 -36.72
N GLY A 57 36.96 6.02 -35.51
CA GLY A 57 35.90 5.31 -34.79
C GLY A 57 35.76 3.83 -35.14
N THR A 58 36.49 3.33 -36.13
CA THR A 58 36.45 1.93 -36.59
C THR A 58 36.96 1.00 -35.49
N VAL A 59 36.20 -0.05 -35.18
CA VAL A 59 36.58 -1.07 -34.21
C VAL A 59 37.21 -2.25 -34.95
N THR A 60 38.42 -2.61 -34.56
CA THR A 60 39.12 -3.78 -35.09
C THR A 60 39.31 -4.79 -33.97
N VAL A 61 38.94 -6.04 -34.24
CA VAL A 61 39.20 -7.18 -33.36
C VAL A 61 40.23 -8.09 -34.00
N GLU A 62 41.37 -8.22 -33.35
CA GLU A 62 42.41 -9.18 -33.67
C GLU A 62 42.35 -10.34 -32.68
N ARG A 63 42.42 -11.57 -33.18
CA ARG A 63 42.38 -12.79 -32.41
C ARG A 63 43.54 -13.68 -32.81
N THR A 64 44.52 -13.86 -31.94
CA THR A 64 45.59 -14.86 -32.09
C THR A 64 45.34 -16.06 -31.20
N GLY A 65 45.70 -17.26 -31.62
CA GLY A 65 45.47 -18.44 -30.80
C GLY A 65 46.33 -19.63 -31.14
N ARG A 66 46.55 -20.48 -30.12
CA ARG A 66 47.36 -21.68 -30.23
C ARG A 66 46.71 -22.85 -29.48
N PHE A 67 46.69 -24.01 -30.12
CA PHE A 67 46.27 -25.24 -29.45
C PHE A 67 47.33 -25.69 -28.43
N THR A 68 46.90 -25.91 -27.18
CA THR A 68 47.78 -26.33 -26.08
C THR A 68 47.75 -27.83 -25.83
N SER A 69 46.78 -28.54 -26.42
CA SER A 69 46.70 -30.00 -26.32
C SER A 69 47.90 -30.70 -26.98
N ARG A 70 48.39 -31.79 -26.37
CA ARG A 70 49.62 -32.51 -26.79
C ARG A 70 49.63 -32.91 -28.27
N ARG A 71 48.47 -33.33 -28.81
CA ARG A 71 48.30 -33.74 -30.22
C ARG A 71 48.44 -32.57 -31.20
N TYR A 72 48.12 -31.35 -30.78
CA TYR A 72 48.01 -30.18 -31.65
C TYR A 72 48.98 -29.05 -31.28
N ARG A 73 49.88 -29.25 -30.30
CA ARG A 73 50.86 -28.23 -29.89
C ARG A 73 51.85 -27.82 -31.00
N ARG A 74 52.02 -28.68 -32.00
CA ARG A 74 52.82 -28.43 -33.22
C ARG A 74 52.04 -27.75 -34.34
N ALA A 75 50.72 -27.61 -34.21
CA ALA A 75 49.95 -26.81 -35.16
C ALA A 75 50.45 -25.36 -35.08
N PRO A 76 50.52 -24.66 -36.23
CA PRO A 76 50.86 -23.25 -36.24
C PRO A 76 49.86 -22.44 -35.42
N GLU A 77 50.32 -21.30 -34.92
CA GLU A 77 49.45 -20.28 -34.37
C GLU A 77 48.55 -19.76 -35.48
N PHE A 78 47.29 -19.50 -35.16
CA PHE A 78 46.33 -18.90 -36.08
C PHE A 78 46.03 -17.47 -35.64
N ARG A 79 45.84 -16.58 -36.62
CA ARG A 79 45.60 -15.16 -36.42
C ARG A 79 44.42 -14.72 -37.30
N TRP A 80 43.42 -14.12 -36.69
CA TRP A 80 42.23 -13.59 -37.37
C TRP A 80 42.09 -12.11 -37.05
N VAL A 81 41.64 -11.32 -38.02
CA VAL A 81 41.38 -9.89 -37.85
C VAL A 81 40.04 -9.59 -38.49
N SER A 82 39.19 -8.82 -37.82
CA SER A 82 37.92 -8.36 -38.39
C SER A 82 37.61 -6.92 -37.98
N ARG A 83 36.98 -6.20 -38.91
CA ARG A 83 36.32 -4.91 -38.70
C ARG A 83 34.79 -5.02 -38.75
N ASP A 84 34.25 -6.20 -39.03
CA ASP A 84 32.80 -6.47 -39.00
C ASP A 84 32.39 -6.74 -37.56
N VAL A 85 32.26 -5.64 -36.81
CA VAL A 85 32.02 -5.62 -35.37
C VAL A 85 30.69 -4.93 -35.11
N ARG A 86 29.82 -5.57 -34.32
CA ARG A 86 28.51 -5.02 -33.94
C ARG A 86 28.26 -5.26 -32.46
N LEU A 87 27.84 -4.22 -31.75
CA LEU A 87 27.34 -4.33 -30.39
C LEU A 87 25.86 -4.75 -30.45
N GLU A 88 25.53 -5.86 -29.81
CA GLU A 88 24.16 -6.37 -29.63
C GLU A 88 23.88 -6.57 -28.15
N GLY A 89 23.16 -5.61 -27.55
CA GLY A 89 22.95 -5.57 -26.10
C GLY A 89 24.27 -5.40 -25.35
N ASP A 90 24.59 -6.35 -24.48
CA ASP A 90 25.81 -6.42 -23.67
C ASP A 90 26.97 -7.17 -24.36
N ALA A 91 26.84 -7.47 -25.65
CA ALA A 91 27.74 -8.39 -26.36
C ALA A 91 28.35 -7.76 -27.61
N LEU A 92 29.66 -7.96 -27.78
CA LEU A 92 30.35 -7.61 -29.01
C LEU A 92 30.35 -8.80 -29.97
N ARG A 93 29.60 -8.71 -31.06
CA ARG A 93 29.62 -9.69 -32.15
C ARG A 93 30.65 -9.32 -33.19
N VAL A 94 31.41 -10.30 -33.63
CA VAL A 94 32.47 -10.14 -34.61
C VAL A 94 32.39 -11.26 -35.63
N THR A 95 32.32 -10.92 -36.91
CA THR A 95 32.33 -11.91 -38.00
C THR A 95 33.71 -11.94 -38.64
N PHE A 96 34.41 -13.07 -38.52
CA PHE A 96 35.68 -13.33 -39.20
C PHE A 96 35.44 -14.03 -40.53
N ARG A 97 36.03 -13.52 -41.61
CA ARG A 97 35.98 -14.13 -42.96
C ARG A 97 37.39 -14.52 -43.39
N MET A 98 37.58 -15.77 -43.83
CA MET A 98 38.89 -16.32 -44.21
C MET A 98 38.79 -17.21 -45.45
N THR A 99 39.88 -17.32 -46.22
CA THR A 99 39.96 -18.24 -47.38
C THR A 99 40.36 -19.66 -46.96
N GLU A 100 40.23 -20.63 -47.87
CA GLU A 100 40.71 -22.02 -47.66
C GLU A 100 42.21 -22.11 -47.33
N ALA A 101 43.02 -21.09 -47.61
CA ALA A 101 44.43 -21.09 -47.22
C ALA A 101 44.67 -20.67 -45.75
N GLY A 102 43.60 -20.35 -45.00
CA GLY A 102 43.72 -19.75 -43.65
C GLY A 102 44.28 -18.33 -43.68
N VAL A 103 44.31 -17.69 -44.85
CA VAL A 103 44.79 -16.32 -45.04
C VAL A 103 43.63 -15.37 -44.78
N PRO A 104 43.79 -14.39 -43.87
CA PRO A 104 42.79 -13.35 -43.66
C PRO A 104 42.54 -12.56 -44.95
N VAL A 105 41.28 -12.33 -45.29
CA VAL A 105 40.90 -11.49 -46.44
C VAL A 105 40.88 -10.04 -46.00
N HIS A 106 41.68 -9.18 -46.64
CA HIS A 106 41.61 -7.74 -46.43
C HIS A 106 40.41 -7.18 -47.19
N VAL A 107 39.37 -6.79 -46.47
CA VAL A 107 38.27 -5.99 -47.05
C VAL A 107 38.76 -4.53 -47.03
N GLY A 108 38.96 -3.94 -48.21
CA GLY A 108 39.79 -2.74 -48.44
C GLY A 108 39.45 -1.48 -47.64
N ASP A 109 40.42 -0.55 -47.57
CA ASP A 109 40.44 0.66 -46.75
C ASP A 109 39.58 1.85 -47.26
N ALA A 110 38.58 1.61 -48.12
CA ALA A 110 37.75 2.68 -48.67
C ALA A 110 36.35 2.69 -48.04
N GLY A 111 36.21 3.41 -46.92
CA GLY A 111 34.98 4.08 -46.49
C GLY A 111 33.69 3.26 -46.42
N GLY A 112 33.41 2.68 -45.24
CA GLY A 112 32.06 2.44 -44.74
C GLY A 112 31.35 1.18 -45.27
N LEU A 113 30.88 0.35 -44.33
CA LEU A 113 29.80 -0.59 -44.58
C LEU A 113 28.71 -0.39 -43.52
N VAL A 114 27.93 0.67 -43.70
CA VAL A 114 26.49 0.62 -43.44
C VAL A 114 25.85 0.24 -44.77
N ALA A 115 25.69 -1.06 -45.01
CA ALA A 115 24.68 -1.59 -45.91
C ALA A 115 24.55 -3.08 -45.65
N ALA A 116 23.30 -3.52 -45.45
CA ALA A 116 22.93 -4.91 -45.61
C ALA A 116 23.54 -5.48 -46.90
N LEU A 117 23.91 -6.77 -46.87
CA LEU A 117 23.96 -7.58 -48.08
C LEU A 117 22.54 -7.61 -48.67
N ALA A 118 22.18 -6.56 -49.41
CA ALA A 118 20.94 -6.53 -50.19
C ALA A 118 21.12 -7.22 -51.55
N ASN A 119 22.35 -7.65 -51.89
CA ASN A 119 22.55 -8.49 -53.07
C ASN A 119 23.81 -9.37 -52.91
N PRO A 120 23.69 -10.70 -52.80
CA PRO A 120 24.84 -11.61 -52.82
C PRO A 120 25.59 -11.65 -54.17
N ASN A 121 25.19 -10.83 -55.16
CA ASN A 121 25.80 -10.78 -56.49
C ASN A 121 26.84 -9.65 -56.70
N ASP A 122 27.10 -8.77 -55.72
CA ASP A 122 28.19 -7.78 -55.82
C ASP A 122 29.53 -8.36 -55.34
N SER A 123 30.04 -9.35 -56.08
CA SER A 123 31.30 -10.06 -55.80
C SER A 123 32.57 -9.31 -56.25
N GLU A 124 32.46 -8.09 -56.76
CA GLU A 124 33.56 -7.43 -57.46
C GLU A 124 34.67 -6.83 -56.57
N ASN A 125 34.56 -6.84 -55.24
CA ASN A 125 35.54 -6.14 -54.36
C ASN A 125 36.10 -6.93 -53.16
N THR A 126 35.94 -8.26 -53.09
CA THR A 126 36.68 -9.07 -52.11
C THR A 126 38.00 -9.51 -52.72
N SER A 127 39.13 -9.00 -52.21
CA SER A 127 40.46 -9.44 -52.65
C SER A 127 41.27 -10.06 -51.51
N ASP A 128 42.07 -11.09 -51.80
CA ASP A 128 42.99 -11.68 -50.84
C ASP A 128 44.11 -10.70 -50.48
N ALA A 129 45.00 -11.08 -49.55
CA ALA A 129 46.13 -10.25 -49.17
C ALA A 129 47.10 -9.89 -50.33
N ASN A 130 46.96 -10.53 -51.49
CA ASN A 130 47.74 -10.25 -52.70
C ASN A 130 46.96 -9.46 -53.76
N GLY A 131 45.73 -9.04 -53.46
CA GLY A 131 44.86 -8.31 -54.39
C GLY A 131 44.11 -9.18 -55.40
N ASN A 132 44.10 -10.51 -55.24
CA ASN A 132 43.34 -11.40 -56.12
C ASN A 132 41.87 -11.44 -55.71
N ALA A 133 40.94 -11.33 -56.66
CA ALA A 133 39.50 -11.49 -56.38
C ALA A 133 39.22 -12.86 -55.73
N VAL A 134 38.52 -12.86 -54.60
CA VAL A 134 38.12 -14.04 -53.85
C VAL A 134 36.62 -14.21 -54.03
N ASN A 135 36.21 -15.41 -54.45
CA ASN A 135 34.81 -15.76 -54.53
C ASN A 135 34.19 -15.76 -53.11
N PRO A 136 33.15 -14.96 -52.83
CA PRO A 136 32.49 -14.94 -51.53
C PRO A 136 32.02 -16.32 -51.07
N ASP A 137 31.62 -17.17 -52.01
CA ASP A 137 31.18 -18.54 -51.74
C ASP A 137 32.32 -19.44 -51.25
N GLU A 138 33.59 -19.04 -51.38
CA GLU A 138 34.76 -19.81 -50.92
C GLU A 138 35.24 -19.39 -49.52
N LEU A 139 34.56 -18.44 -48.87
CA LEU A 139 34.94 -17.95 -47.56
C LEU A 139 34.42 -18.86 -46.44
N VAL A 140 35.27 -19.14 -45.46
CA VAL A 140 34.84 -19.67 -44.16
C VAL A 140 34.43 -18.49 -43.28
N VAL A 141 33.19 -18.52 -42.77
CA VAL A 141 32.63 -17.49 -41.89
C VAL A 141 32.56 -18.01 -40.45
N ILE A 142 33.24 -17.31 -39.54
CA ILE A 142 33.24 -17.60 -38.11
C ILE A 142 32.69 -16.41 -37.35
N ASP A 143 31.57 -16.62 -36.65
CA ASP A 143 31.01 -15.62 -35.75
C ASP A 143 31.54 -15.81 -34.33
N ALA A 144 32.04 -14.72 -33.76
CA ALA A 144 32.46 -14.62 -32.38
C ALA A 144 31.52 -13.70 -31.61
N VAL A 145 31.20 -14.10 -30.38
CA VAL A 145 30.46 -13.28 -29.42
C VAL A 145 31.34 -13.11 -28.19
N TYR A 146 31.74 -11.87 -27.92
CA TYR A 146 32.49 -11.48 -26.74
C TYR A 146 31.57 -10.83 -25.70
N ARG A 147 31.69 -11.22 -24.44
CA ARG A 147 30.95 -10.67 -23.29
C ARG A 147 31.84 -10.68 -22.05
N PHE A 148 31.53 -9.83 -21.08
CA PHE A 148 32.05 -9.99 -19.73
C PHE A 148 31.06 -10.83 -18.92
N GLU A 149 31.54 -11.82 -18.16
CA GLU A 149 30.78 -12.44 -17.08
C GLU A 149 30.87 -11.54 -15.82
N ASP A 150 30.01 -11.74 -14.81
CA ASP A 150 29.86 -10.83 -13.66
C ASP A 150 31.10 -10.74 -12.75
N ASP A 151 31.96 -11.75 -12.81
CA ASP A 151 33.28 -11.77 -12.16
C ASP A 151 34.33 -10.91 -12.90
N GLY A 152 33.94 -10.28 -14.01
CA GLY A 152 34.82 -9.48 -14.86
C GLY A 152 35.59 -10.29 -15.89
N ASP A 153 35.38 -11.61 -15.99
CA ASP A 153 36.08 -12.43 -16.96
C ASP A 153 35.55 -12.19 -18.37
N PHE A 154 36.49 -12.08 -19.31
CA PHE A 154 36.20 -11.94 -20.72
C PHE A 154 35.92 -13.31 -21.35
N VAL A 155 34.71 -13.47 -21.88
CA VAL A 155 34.23 -14.72 -22.48
C VAL A 155 34.01 -14.58 -23.97
N GLU A 156 34.60 -15.50 -24.71
CA GLU A 156 34.44 -15.63 -26.16
C GLU A 156 33.65 -16.91 -26.47
N ARG A 157 32.63 -16.78 -27.34
CA ARG A 157 31.93 -17.90 -27.97
C ARG A 157 32.09 -17.84 -29.48
N LEU A 158 32.63 -18.89 -30.09
CA LEU A 158 32.86 -19.00 -31.53
C LEU A 158 31.87 -19.99 -32.17
N THR A 159 31.36 -19.67 -33.36
CA THR A 159 30.55 -20.55 -34.21
C THR A 159 31.03 -20.49 -35.65
N ASN A 160 31.39 -21.64 -36.25
CA ASN A 160 31.70 -21.74 -37.68
C ASN A 160 30.44 -22.22 -38.42
N HIS A 161 29.94 -21.39 -39.33
CA HIS A 161 28.69 -21.64 -40.06
C HIS A 161 28.89 -22.54 -41.28
N GLU A 162 30.03 -22.42 -41.96
CA GLU A 162 30.27 -23.03 -43.28
C GLU A 162 30.90 -24.43 -43.21
N ARG A 163 31.69 -24.72 -42.16
CA ARG A 163 32.33 -26.03 -41.93
C ARG A 163 33.12 -26.58 -43.14
N ARG A 164 33.84 -25.71 -43.85
CA ARG A 164 34.66 -26.10 -45.01
C ARG A 164 36.13 -26.30 -44.62
N PRO A 165 36.85 -27.21 -45.29
CA PRO A 165 38.29 -27.35 -45.11
C PRO A 165 39.02 -26.02 -45.35
N PRO A 166 40.17 -25.78 -44.69
CA PRO A 166 40.83 -26.64 -43.73
C PRO A 166 40.22 -26.54 -42.32
N GLU A 167 39.25 -25.63 -42.10
CA GLU A 167 38.70 -25.31 -40.77
C GLU A 167 37.36 -26.02 -40.47
N ASP A 168 37.03 -27.09 -41.20
CA ASP A 168 35.85 -27.93 -41.01
C ASP A 168 35.75 -28.55 -39.59
N TYR A 169 36.90 -28.67 -38.93
CA TYR A 169 37.01 -29.11 -37.55
C TYR A 169 36.59 -28.07 -36.51
N TRP A 170 36.38 -26.81 -36.91
CA TRP A 170 35.82 -25.76 -36.05
C TRP A 170 34.31 -25.88 -36.06
N ARG A 171 33.70 -26.25 -34.93
CA ARG A 171 32.23 -26.25 -34.77
C ARG A 171 31.77 -25.16 -33.83
N LYS A 172 32.27 -25.22 -32.59
CA LYS A 172 32.01 -24.27 -31.53
C LYS A 172 33.24 -24.12 -30.64
N GLY A 173 33.50 -22.92 -30.15
CA GLY A 173 34.54 -22.64 -29.17
C GLY A 173 33.98 -21.85 -27.99
N LYS A 174 34.45 -22.16 -26.77
CA LYS A 174 34.27 -21.28 -25.59
C LYS A 174 35.62 -21.08 -24.93
N THR A 175 36.05 -19.82 -24.81
CA THR A 175 37.25 -19.44 -24.05
C THR A 175 36.89 -18.38 -23.02
N LYS A 176 37.57 -18.38 -21.87
CA LYS A 176 37.38 -17.46 -20.74
C LYS A 176 38.76 -16.94 -20.31
N GLY A 177 38.89 -15.66 -19.98
CA GLY A 177 40.18 -15.07 -19.71
C GLY A 177 40.14 -13.71 -19.05
N GLU A 178 41.32 -13.29 -18.61
CA GLU A 178 41.53 -11.99 -17.99
C GLU A 178 42.00 -10.97 -19.03
N GLN A 179 41.70 -9.70 -18.77
CA GLN A 179 42.22 -8.59 -19.54
C GLN A 179 43.70 -8.35 -19.18
N LEU A 180 44.60 -8.55 -20.14
CA LEU A 180 46.05 -8.36 -19.96
C LEU A 180 46.46 -6.90 -19.92
N SER A 181 45.82 -6.08 -20.76
CA SER A 181 46.10 -4.66 -20.85
C SER A 181 44.89 -3.93 -21.38
N SER A 182 44.42 -2.95 -20.64
CA SER A 182 43.37 -2.07 -21.10
C SER A 182 43.85 -0.62 -21.00
N PRO A 183 43.57 0.22 -22.01
CA PRO A 183 43.54 1.66 -21.78
C PRO A 183 42.38 2.06 -20.83
N VAL A 184 41.44 1.14 -20.57
CA VAL A 184 40.24 1.32 -19.75
C VAL A 184 40.26 0.33 -18.57
N ALA A 185 40.62 0.83 -17.39
CA ALA A 185 40.37 0.22 -16.07
C ALA A 185 39.28 -0.88 -16.06
N PRO A 186 39.55 -2.10 -15.54
CA PRO A 186 38.53 -3.15 -15.44
C PRO A 186 37.30 -2.59 -14.71
N THR A 187 36.10 -2.90 -15.21
CA THR A 187 34.85 -2.44 -14.60
C THR A 187 34.29 -3.53 -13.70
N ARG A 188 34.22 -3.26 -12.40
CA ARG A 188 33.60 -4.15 -11.40
C ARG A 188 32.23 -3.60 -11.01
N ARG A 189 31.20 -4.44 -10.88
CA ARG A 189 29.93 -4.00 -10.29
C ARG A 189 30.08 -3.89 -8.77
N LEU A 190 29.60 -2.77 -8.22
CA LEU A 190 29.41 -2.55 -6.79
C LEU A 190 27.92 -2.75 -6.51
N LYS A 191 27.56 -3.84 -5.83
CA LYS A 191 26.16 -4.15 -5.57
C LYS A 191 25.59 -3.21 -4.50
N LEU A 192 24.31 -2.84 -4.59
CA LEU A 192 23.65 -2.12 -3.49
C LEU A 192 23.64 -3.00 -2.23
N GLY A 193 24.10 -2.45 -1.10
CA GLY A 193 24.31 -3.16 0.16
C GLY A 193 25.68 -3.85 0.30
N GLU A 194 26.56 -3.76 -0.71
CA GLU A 194 27.90 -4.36 -0.65
C GLU A 194 28.92 -3.39 -0.04
N THR A 195 29.82 -3.96 0.77
CA THR A 195 31.10 -3.35 1.16
C THR A 195 32.21 -3.97 0.32
N ALA A 196 32.95 -3.17 -0.46
CA ALA A 196 34.04 -3.65 -1.30
C ALA A 196 35.33 -2.86 -1.12
N GLU A 197 36.46 -3.55 -1.22
CA GLU A 197 37.77 -2.89 -1.33
C GLU A 197 37.86 -2.08 -2.64
N VAL A 198 38.33 -0.84 -2.50
CA VAL A 198 38.54 0.11 -3.57
C VAL A 198 39.91 -0.11 -4.19
N ASN A 199 39.91 -0.32 -5.50
CA ASN A 199 41.09 -0.32 -6.32
C ASN A 199 41.09 0.97 -7.15
N THR A 200 42.11 1.80 -6.97
CA THR A 200 42.26 3.11 -7.63
C THR A 200 42.30 3.02 -9.16
N VAL A 201 42.61 1.85 -9.73
CA VAL A 201 42.61 1.62 -11.17
C VAL A 201 41.35 0.93 -11.68
N THR A 202 40.39 0.60 -10.83
CA THR A 202 39.13 -0.07 -11.21
C THR A 202 38.04 0.97 -11.41
N ARG A 203 37.25 0.80 -12.48
CA ARG A 203 35.97 1.51 -12.62
C ARG A 203 34.89 0.67 -11.96
N TYR A 204 33.92 1.33 -11.37
CA TYR A 204 32.81 0.66 -10.75
C TYR A 204 31.52 0.96 -11.51
N SER A 205 30.61 0.01 -11.54
CA SER A 205 29.24 0.23 -11.99
C SER A 205 28.27 -0.02 -10.86
N ILE A 206 27.27 0.85 -10.72
CA ILE A 206 26.20 0.74 -9.74
C ILE A 206 24.88 0.80 -10.51
N VAL A 207 23.99 -0.15 -10.30
CA VAL A 207 22.65 -0.10 -10.92
C VAL A 207 21.71 0.59 -9.96
N VAL A 208 21.02 1.62 -10.45
CA VAL A 208 20.00 2.32 -9.70
C VAL A 208 18.64 2.09 -10.36
N PRO A 209 17.80 1.23 -9.77
CA PRO A 209 16.57 0.77 -10.40
C PRO A 209 15.34 1.62 -10.06
N THR A 210 15.44 2.62 -9.17
CA THR A 210 14.30 3.45 -8.77
C THR A 210 14.78 4.80 -8.22
N ASP A 211 13.88 5.72 -7.92
CA ASP A 211 14.21 7.00 -7.28
C ASP A 211 14.54 6.81 -5.80
N GLY A 212 15.24 7.77 -5.19
CA GLY A 212 15.79 7.59 -3.84
C GLY A 212 17.11 8.31 -3.66
N THR A 213 17.77 8.02 -2.55
CA THR A 213 19.11 8.51 -2.24
C THR A 213 20.11 7.38 -2.41
N LEU A 214 21.01 7.52 -3.39
CA LEU A 214 22.20 6.68 -3.48
C LEU A 214 23.24 7.21 -2.49
N ARG A 215 23.70 6.34 -1.60
CA ARG A 215 24.67 6.63 -0.55
C ARG A 215 25.97 5.87 -0.82
N LEU A 216 27.08 6.59 -0.84
CA LEU A 216 28.43 6.05 -1.03
C LEU A 216 29.27 6.46 0.16
N GLU A 217 29.57 5.53 1.06
CA GLU A 217 30.50 5.76 2.15
C GLU A 217 31.90 5.27 1.78
N LEU A 218 32.88 6.17 1.87
CA LEU A 218 34.26 5.88 1.50
C LEU A 218 35.20 6.08 2.69
N SER A 219 36.06 5.10 2.96
CA SER A 219 37.10 5.28 3.98
C SER A 219 38.21 6.26 3.55
N SER A 220 38.43 6.42 2.23
CA SER A 220 39.26 7.48 1.65
C SER A 220 38.96 7.69 0.16
N GLY A 221 39.43 8.81 -0.39
CA GLY A 221 39.25 9.19 -1.80
C GLY A 221 38.03 10.06 -2.06
N THR A 222 37.83 10.42 -3.33
CA THR A 222 36.73 11.26 -3.81
C THR A 222 36.00 10.55 -4.95
N PRO A 223 34.69 10.30 -4.83
CA PRO A 223 33.92 9.66 -5.88
C PRO A 223 33.63 10.65 -7.01
N ARG A 224 33.74 10.15 -8.24
CA ARG A 224 33.25 10.76 -9.47
C ARG A 224 32.22 9.81 -10.05
N LEU A 225 30.98 10.25 -10.12
CA LEU A 225 29.87 9.44 -10.59
C LEU A 225 29.35 10.01 -11.91
N ARG A 226 29.04 9.13 -12.86
CA ARG A 226 28.37 9.46 -14.11
C ARG A 226 27.04 8.75 -14.22
N ASP A 227 26.04 9.46 -14.72
CA ASP A 227 24.72 8.91 -15.00
C ASP A 227 24.76 7.93 -16.20
N PRO A 228 23.68 7.17 -16.44
CA PRO A 228 23.51 6.30 -17.60
C PRO A 228 23.67 6.99 -18.97
N ASN A 229 23.49 8.31 -19.03
CA ASN A 229 23.70 9.11 -20.24
C ASN A 229 25.16 9.57 -20.41
N GLY A 230 26.03 9.26 -19.46
CA GLY A 230 27.44 9.60 -19.45
C GLY A 230 27.77 10.98 -18.87
N ASN A 231 26.79 11.70 -18.30
CA ASN A 231 26.99 13.01 -17.68
C ASN A 231 27.56 12.85 -16.26
N ASP A 232 28.48 13.73 -15.86
CA ASP A 232 28.95 13.78 -14.47
C ASP A 232 27.81 14.28 -13.57
N VAL A 233 27.55 13.58 -12.46
CA VAL A 233 26.54 13.98 -11.47
C VAL A 233 27.18 14.55 -10.22
N ALA A 234 26.57 15.60 -9.68
CA ALA A 234 27.03 16.23 -8.45
C ALA A 234 26.66 15.37 -7.24
N LEU A 235 27.63 15.13 -6.36
CA LEU A 235 27.45 14.44 -5.08
C LEU A 235 27.54 15.45 -3.95
N THR A 236 26.66 15.32 -2.95
CA THR A 236 26.74 16.08 -1.70
C THR A 236 27.55 15.28 -0.68
N GLN A 237 28.52 15.93 -0.02
CA GLN A 237 29.41 15.27 0.95
C GLN A 237 29.04 15.65 2.39
N GLU A 238 28.91 14.64 3.25
CA GLU A 238 28.73 14.75 4.70
C GLU A 238 29.74 13.83 5.40
N GLY A 239 30.95 14.34 5.65
CA GLY A 239 32.03 13.51 6.21
C GLY A 239 32.53 12.46 5.21
N SER A 240 32.47 11.17 5.59
CA SER A 240 32.79 10.02 4.73
C SER A 240 31.66 9.66 3.76
N LEU A 241 30.45 10.16 4.00
CA LEU A 241 29.25 9.84 3.25
C LEU A 241 29.07 10.81 2.07
N TRP A 242 28.86 10.26 0.89
CA TRP A 242 28.49 10.97 -0.32
C TRP A 242 27.07 10.59 -0.73
N LYS A 243 26.26 11.55 -1.12
CA LYS A 243 24.85 11.37 -1.48
C LYS A 243 24.58 11.87 -2.89
N LEU A 244 23.83 11.08 -3.65
CA LEU A 244 23.13 11.49 -4.87
C LEU A 244 21.63 11.34 -4.63
N GLU A 245 20.89 12.44 -4.70
CA GLU A 245 19.43 12.38 -4.76
C GLU A 245 18.97 12.13 -6.19
N ILE A 246 18.20 11.06 -6.36
CA ILE A 246 17.53 10.72 -7.61
C ILE A 246 16.09 11.18 -7.46
N PRO A 247 15.67 12.20 -8.22
CA PRO A 247 14.34 12.77 -8.08
C PRO A 247 13.28 11.75 -8.50
N HIS A 248 12.12 11.80 -7.85
CA HIS A 248 10.97 11.00 -8.28
C HIS A 248 10.38 11.50 -9.61
N GLU A 249 10.50 12.80 -9.91
CA GLU A 249 10.13 13.37 -11.20
C GLU A 249 11.26 13.16 -12.22
N ASN A 250 10.97 12.45 -13.31
CA ASN A 250 11.91 12.17 -14.40
C ASN A 250 13.24 11.55 -13.89
N PRO A 251 13.20 10.43 -13.16
CA PRO A 251 14.40 9.82 -12.61
C PRO A 251 15.33 9.35 -13.72
N VAL A 252 16.64 9.56 -13.57
CA VAL A 252 17.65 8.97 -14.47
C VAL A 252 18.06 7.61 -13.89
N LEU A 253 17.46 6.54 -14.41
CA LEU A 253 17.63 5.18 -13.90
C LEU A 253 18.56 4.34 -14.77
N GLY A 254 19.12 3.29 -14.18
CA GLY A 254 20.00 2.35 -14.86
C GLY A 254 21.42 2.35 -14.29
N ARG A 255 22.42 2.11 -15.15
CA ARG A 255 23.80 1.88 -14.72
C ARG A 255 24.61 3.17 -14.62
N TYR A 256 24.94 3.56 -13.40
CA TYR A 256 25.88 4.64 -13.11
C TYR A 256 27.33 4.13 -13.14
N ALA A 257 28.24 4.97 -13.63
CA ALA A 257 29.68 4.66 -13.63
C ALA A 257 30.38 5.46 -12.52
N LEU A 258 30.97 4.74 -11.56
CA LEU A 258 31.70 5.29 -10.42
C LEU A 258 33.21 5.15 -10.63
N ARG A 259 33.95 6.22 -10.35
CA ARG A 259 35.40 6.22 -10.21
C ARG A 259 35.76 6.84 -8.87
N ILE A 260 36.70 6.24 -8.15
CA ILE A 260 37.16 6.78 -6.88
C ILE A 260 38.60 7.29 -7.08
N GLU A 261 38.77 8.60 -6.96
CA GLU A 261 40.05 9.27 -7.18
C GLU A 261 40.76 9.50 -5.83
N GLY A 262 42.08 9.27 -5.78
CA GLY A 262 42.87 9.52 -4.58
C GLY A 262 42.60 8.61 -3.38
N ALA A 263 41.95 7.44 -3.60
CA ALA A 263 41.78 6.45 -2.54
C ALA A 263 43.14 5.83 -2.14
N GLU A 264 43.31 5.58 -0.84
CA GLU A 264 44.48 4.87 -0.31
C GLU A 264 44.39 3.36 -0.60
N THR A 265 45.53 2.67 -0.53
CA THR A 265 45.53 1.19 -0.70
C THR A 265 44.76 0.55 0.46
N GLY A 266 43.79 -0.30 0.13
CA GLY A 266 42.89 -0.91 1.11
C GLY A 266 41.74 -0.01 1.54
N ALA A 267 41.49 1.10 0.84
CA ALA A 267 40.26 1.86 0.99
C ALA A 267 39.04 0.97 0.75
N VAL A 268 37.93 1.29 1.40
CA VAL A 268 36.69 0.53 1.34
C VAL A 268 35.58 1.47 0.88
N ALA A 269 34.71 0.97 0.01
CA ALA A 269 33.49 1.62 -0.42
C ALA A 269 32.30 0.79 0.03
N GLU A 270 31.35 1.42 0.71
CA GLU A 270 30.03 0.87 1.02
C GLU A 270 28.98 1.62 0.20
N VAL A 271 28.13 0.86 -0.49
CA VAL A 271 27.06 1.43 -1.32
C VAL A 271 25.72 1.03 -0.72
N SER A 272 24.85 1.99 -0.46
CA SER A 272 23.47 1.72 -0.05
C SER A 272 22.49 2.59 -0.82
N PHE A 273 21.26 2.10 -0.96
CA PHE A 273 20.19 2.83 -1.61
C PHE A 273 19.01 2.94 -0.65
N VAL A 274 18.47 4.15 -0.51
CA VAL A 274 17.44 4.43 0.49
C VAL A 274 16.32 5.24 -0.14
N GLN A 275 15.09 4.80 0.06
CA GLN A 275 13.90 5.60 -0.21
C GLN A 275 13.33 6.09 1.12
N ASP A 276 13.38 7.40 1.31
CA ASP A 276 12.83 8.08 2.48
C ASP A 276 11.55 8.79 2.05
N GLY A 277 10.41 8.29 2.53
CA GLY A 277 9.12 8.93 2.36
C GLY A 277 8.62 9.36 3.71
N ARG A 278 8.96 10.58 4.11
CA ARG A 278 8.43 11.19 5.34
C ARG A 278 7.49 12.31 4.96
N ILE A 279 6.29 12.24 5.55
CA ILE A 279 5.35 13.35 5.50
C ILE A 279 6.01 14.54 6.21
N ASP A 280 5.92 15.72 5.59
CA ASP A 280 6.37 16.96 6.22
C ASP A 280 5.79 17.09 7.64
N ALA A 281 6.63 17.44 8.62
CA ALA A 281 6.23 17.53 10.02
C ALA A 281 5.02 18.45 10.26
N ARG A 282 4.73 19.39 9.34
CA ARG A 282 3.61 20.33 9.40
C ARG A 282 2.26 19.71 9.00
N ILE A 283 2.25 18.65 8.19
CA ILE A 283 1.05 17.84 7.83
C ILE A 283 1.06 16.47 8.55
N ARG A 284 1.95 16.29 9.51
CA ARG A 284 2.12 15.01 10.21
C ARG A 284 0.82 14.61 10.92
N PRO A 285 0.33 13.39 10.69
CA PRO A 285 -0.79 12.87 11.46
C PRO A 285 -0.51 12.93 12.96
N TRP A 286 -1.47 13.42 13.73
CA TRP A 286 -1.29 13.51 15.18
C TRP A 286 -1.42 12.14 15.85
N SER A 287 -0.57 11.90 16.86
CA SER A 287 -0.56 10.65 17.61
C SER A 287 -1.54 10.70 18.80
N SER A 288 -1.91 9.51 19.28
CA SER A 288 -2.89 9.18 20.33
C SER A 288 -4.35 9.45 19.97
N HIS A 289 -5.18 8.41 20.04
CA HIS A 289 -6.61 8.60 20.30
C HIS A 289 -6.74 8.90 21.78
N THR A 290 -7.17 10.10 22.14
CA THR A 290 -7.46 10.40 23.53
C THR A 290 -8.83 9.90 23.97
N TYR A 291 -9.56 9.16 23.12
CA TYR A 291 -10.85 8.61 23.53
C TYR A 291 -11.04 7.16 23.13
N TYR A 292 -11.55 6.40 24.08
CA TYR A 292 -12.25 5.15 23.83
C TYR A 292 -13.73 5.48 23.63
N PRO A 293 -14.43 4.87 22.67
CA PRO A 293 -15.84 5.14 22.52
C PRO A 293 -16.63 4.73 23.77
N ILE A 294 -16.47 3.50 24.28
CA ILE A 294 -17.51 2.89 25.14
C ILE A 294 -17.07 2.61 26.58
N TYR A 295 -15.78 2.54 26.92
CA TYR A 295 -15.38 2.04 28.23
C TYR A 295 -15.57 3.06 29.36
N GLU A 296 -16.76 3.14 29.96
CA GLU A 296 -17.00 3.98 31.15
C GLU A 296 -16.13 3.56 32.35
N GLN A 297 -15.63 2.32 32.36
CA GLN A 297 -14.71 1.82 33.38
C GLN A 297 -13.43 1.26 32.73
N SER A 298 -12.28 1.82 33.10
CA SER A 298 -10.99 1.14 32.93
C SER A 298 -10.78 0.23 34.14
N TYR A 299 -10.00 -0.86 34.01
CA TYR A 299 -9.65 -1.82 35.08
C TYR A 299 -9.44 -1.16 36.48
N GLY A 300 -10.53 -0.91 37.23
CA GLY A 300 -10.53 -0.30 38.55
C GLY A 300 -11.02 1.17 38.73
N GLY A 301 -11.65 1.84 37.75
CA GLY A 301 -12.24 3.18 37.97
C GLY A 301 -12.96 3.82 36.76
N GLU A 302 -13.69 4.92 37.00
CA GLU A 302 -14.33 5.74 35.95
C GLU A 302 -13.28 6.17 34.93
N ASN A 303 -13.54 5.88 33.66
CA ASN A 303 -12.66 6.26 32.57
C ASN A 303 -13.00 7.69 32.15
N ASP A 304 -12.15 8.63 32.52
CA ASP A 304 -12.24 10.02 32.08
C ASP A 304 -12.04 10.21 30.56
N ASP A 305 -11.81 9.11 29.85
CA ASP A 305 -11.36 9.08 28.47
C ASP A 305 -12.44 8.58 27.49
N THR A 306 -13.73 8.66 27.84
CA THR A 306 -14.81 8.27 26.92
C THR A 306 -15.41 9.43 26.14
N LEU A 307 -15.77 9.17 24.87
CA LEU A 307 -16.48 10.13 24.01
C LEU A 307 -17.86 10.45 24.57
N PHE A 308 -18.55 9.42 25.04
CA PHE A 308 -19.92 9.44 25.52
C PHE A 308 -19.95 9.46 27.06
N ARG A 309 -19.31 10.43 27.71
CA ARG A 309 -19.51 10.68 29.16
C ARG A 309 -20.19 12.00 29.45
N THR A 310 -20.68 12.16 30.69
CA THR A 310 -21.08 13.47 31.19
C THR A 310 -19.90 14.42 31.10
N ASP A 311 -20.12 15.60 30.52
CA ASP A 311 -19.11 16.60 30.19
C ASP A 311 -18.01 16.10 29.22
N GLY A 312 -18.29 15.00 28.52
CA GLY A 312 -17.45 14.47 27.45
C GLY A 312 -17.53 15.31 26.17
N PRO A 313 -16.72 14.96 25.15
CA PRO A 313 -16.61 15.72 23.91
C PRO A 313 -17.94 15.95 23.20
N LEU A 314 -18.78 14.91 23.09
CA LEU A 314 -20.00 14.97 22.31
C LEU A 314 -21.14 15.66 23.06
N GLU A 315 -21.24 15.51 24.39
CA GLU A 315 -22.19 16.33 25.17
C GLU A 315 -21.80 17.82 25.12
N LYS A 316 -20.50 18.14 25.23
CA LYS A 316 -20.00 19.50 25.05
C LYS A 316 -20.36 20.05 23.67
N PHE A 317 -20.19 19.23 22.62
CA PHE A 317 -20.56 19.57 21.25
C PHE A 317 -22.06 19.93 21.15
N ASP A 318 -22.94 19.09 21.69
CA ASP A 318 -24.39 19.35 21.71
C ASP A 318 -24.74 20.64 22.44
N ARG A 319 -24.19 20.85 23.64
CA ARG A 319 -24.46 22.05 24.44
C ARG A 319 -23.99 23.31 23.71
N ALA A 320 -22.81 23.26 23.08
CA ALA A 320 -22.25 24.40 22.37
C ALA A 320 -23.09 24.79 21.15
N LEU A 321 -23.69 23.80 20.48
CA LEU A 321 -24.54 24.00 19.30
C LEU A 321 -26.05 24.05 19.62
N GLN A 322 -26.43 23.94 20.90
CA GLN A 322 -27.81 23.92 21.38
C GLN A 322 -28.66 22.83 20.71
N LEU A 323 -28.07 21.67 20.47
CA LEU A 323 -28.78 20.52 19.89
C LEU A 323 -29.76 19.95 20.93
N SER A 324 -30.99 19.69 20.50
CA SER A 324 -32.00 19.03 21.35
C SER A 324 -31.68 17.54 21.52
N GLY A 325 -32.19 16.90 22.58
CA GLY A 325 -32.05 15.45 22.78
C GLY A 325 -32.46 14.65 21.54
N ARG A 326 -33.61 14.99 20.93
CA ARG A 326 -34.10 14.39 19.69
C ARG A 326 -33.16 14.60 18.50
N GLN A 327 -32.55 15.77 18.36
CA GLN A 327 -31.58 15.99 17.29
C GLN A 327 -30.34 15.12 17.51
N SER A 328 -29.80 15.08 18.72
CA SER A 328 -28.63 14.28 19.09
C SER A 328 -28.85 12.75 19.04
N ALA A 329 -30.10 12.29 19.23
CA ALA A 329 -30.51 10.89 19.32
C ALA A 329 -30.71 10.18 17.97
N GLN A 330 -31.18 10.90 16.95
CA GLN A 330 -31.66 10.38 15.66
C GLN A 330 -30.71 9.43 14.91
N TRP A 331 -29.43 9.36 15.29
CA TRP A 331 -28.51 8.39 14.69
C TRP A 331 -28.58 6.99 15.27
N TRP A 332 -28.58 6.90 16.60
CA TRP A 332 -28.56 5.62 17.29
C TRP A 332 -29.83 4.82 17.00
N GLU A 333 -30.88 5.51 16.55
CA GLU A 333 -32.16 4.95 16.12
C GLU A 333 -32.16 4.38 14.68
N LYS A 334 -31.21 4.77 13.80
CA LYS A 334 -31.23 4.41 12.36
C LYS A 334 -30.06 3.53 11.88
N GLY A 335 -29.03 3.34 12.70
CA GLY A 335 -27.89 2.47 12.38
C GLY A 335 -28.16 1.03 12.82
N THR A 336 -28.42 0.13 11.88
CA THR A 336 -28.68 -1.31 12.09
C THR A 336 -27.48 -2.10 12.67
N ASP A 337 -26.49 -1.44 13.27
CA ASP A 337 -25.25 -2.08 13.75
C ASP A 337 -24.81 -1.64 15.15
N TYR A 338 -25.54 -0.76 15.85
CA TYR A 338 -25.29 -0.52 17.28
C TYR A 338 -26.56 -0.12 18.06
N ARG A 339 -27.05 -1.09 18.87
CA ARG A 339 -27.71 -0.94 20.18
C ARG A 339 -29.01 -0.13 20.23
N THR A 340 -30.13 -0.83 20.35
CA THR A 340 -31.42 -0.28 20.80
C THR A 340 -31.45 -0.17 22.33
N GLY A 341 -31.46 1.05 22.85
CA GLY A 341 -31.65 1.29 24.30
C GLY A 341 -31.26 2.69 24.76
N PHE A 342 -31.99 3.74 24.39
CA PHE A 342 -31.66 5.11 24.80
C PHE A 342 -32.85 6.03 25.19
N GLY A 343 -33.21 6.14 26.46
CA GLY A 343 -34.07 7.24 26.92
C GLY A 343 -33.26 8.54 27.00
N PHE A 344 -33.63 9.61 26.29
CA PHE A 344 -32.91 10.88 26.33
C PHE A 344 -33.57 11.93 27.23
N GLU A 345 -32.79 12.58 28.10
CA GLU A 345 -33.09 13.95 28.53
C GLU A 345 -32.20 15.00 27.82
N ARG A 346 -30.96 14.67 27.38
CA ARG A 346 -30.07 15.50 26.50
C ARG A 346 -28.92 14.70 25.84
N GLY A 347 -28.64 14.99 24.55
CA GLY A 347 -27.32 14.83 23.89
C GLY A 347 -26.83 13.41 23.54
N HIS A 348 -25.68 13.30 22.84
CA HIS A 348 -24.92 12.08 22.50
C HIS A 348 -24.47 11.27 23.73
N TYR A 349 -24.87 11.66 24.94
CA TYR A 349 -24.53 11.02 26.20
C TYR A 349 -25.76 10.36 26.80
N THR A 350 -25.69 9.06 27.05
CA THR A 350 -26.78 8.30 27.67
C THR A 350 -26.25 7.57 28.91
N LYS A 351 -26.55 8.13 30.09
CA LYS A 351 -26.50 7.37 31.36
C LYS A 351 -27.92 7.05 31.82
N VAL A 352 -28.72 6.53 30.91
CA VAL A 352 -30.12 6.24 31.19
C VAL A 352 -30.34 4.77 30.89
N HIS A 353 -30.97 4.07 31.85
CA HIS A 353 -31.60 2.78 31.61
C HIS A 353 -32.43 2.85 30.32
N SER A 354 -32.61 1.68 29.68
CA SER A 354 -33.48 1.53 28.51
C SER A 354 -34.72 2.43 28.63
N PRO A 355 -35.08 3.16 27.56
CA PRO A 355 -36.32 3.94 27.59
C PRO A 355 -37.44 2.98 27.99
N SER A 356 -38.41 3.48 28.75
CA SER A 356 -39.63 2.71 28.95
C SER A 356 -40.22 2.39 27.59
N GLU A 357 -40.79 1.20 27.45
CA GLU A 357 -41.47 0.71 26.24
C GLU A 357 -42.26 1.81 25.54
N GLU A 358 -43.20 2.43 26.27
CA GLU A 358 -44.03 3.56 25.84
C GLU A 358 -43.29 4.68 25.08
N ARG A 359 -42.04 4.95 25.44
CA ARG A 359 -41.22 6.01 24.85
C ARG A 359 -40.46 5.56 23.60
N ALA A 360 -39.98 4.33 23.59
CA ALA A 360 -39.36 3.74 22.40
C ALA A 360 -40.40 3.59 21.29
N GLU A 361 -41.63 3.31 21.69
CA GLU A 361 -42.72 3.15 20.78
C GLU A 361 -43.22 4.51 20.26
N GLU A 362 -43.55 5.46 21.15
CA GLU A 362 -44.03 6.80 20.74
C GLU A 362 -43.02 7.56 19.88
N GLU A 363 -41.72 7.47 20.20
CA GLU A 363 -40.70 8.30 19.57
C GLU A 363 -39.98 7.60 18.41
N TRP A 364 -39.87 6.25 18.43
CA TRP A 364 -39.03 5.49 17.49
C TRP A 364 -39.75 4.43 16.70
N ASN A 365 -41.04 4.17 17.00
CA ASN A 365 -41.75 3.05 16.37
C ASN A 365 -41.01 1.71 16.62
N ALA A 366 -40.30 1.59 17.74
CA ALA A 366 -39.48 0.43 18.09
C ALA A 366 -40.07 -0.26 19.32
N ASP A 367 -40.29 -1.56 19.20
CA ASP A 367 -40.83 -2.46 20.21
C ASP A 367 -39.67 -3.09 20.99
N LEU A 368 -39.36 -2.58 22.19
CA LEU A 368 -38.16 -2.98 22.93
C LEU A 368 -38.38 -4.20 23.82
N ASP A 369 -39.60 -4.46 24.27
CA ASP A 369 -39.95 -5.62 25.10
C ASP A 369 -40.49 -6.80 24.28
N ARG A 370 -40.55 -6.64 22.96
CA ARG A 370 -40.96 -7.65 21.99
C ARG A 370 -42.44 -8.01 22.17
N ASP A 371 -43.26 -7.07 22.63
CA ASP A 371 -44.71 -7.22 22.72
C ASP A 371 -45.43 -6.94 21.38
N GLY A 372 -44.69 -6.73 20.29
CA GLY A 372 -45.21 -6.54 18.94
C GLY A 372 -46.08 -5.29 18.81
N VAL A 373 -46.07 -4.41 19.81
CA VAL A 373 -46.79 -3.16 19.84
C VAL A 373 -45.79 -2.02 19.76
N ILE A 374 -46.31 -0.94 19.22
CA ILE A 374 -45.79 0.39 19.48
C ILE A 374 -46.90 1.01 20.31
N SER A 375 -46.82 0.93 21.64
CA SER A 375 -47.90 0.98 22.63
C SER A 375 -48.64 2.31 22.59
N SER A 376 -49.59 2.32 21.67
CA SER A 376 -50.90 2.87 21.92
C SER A 376 -52.03 2.06 21.27
N GLY A 377 -51.78 0.86 20.74
CA GLY A 377 -52.77 0.11 19.96
C GLY A 377 -53.61 -0.90 20.74
N ASP A 378 -54.92 -0.70 20.80
CA ASP A 378 -55.93 -1.71 21.12
C ASP A 378 -55.75 -2.95 20.20
N PRO A 379 -55.84 -4.21 20.67
CA PRO A 379 -55.89 -5.39 19.79
C PRO A 379 -56.89 -5.25 18.64
N GLN A 380 -57.97 -4.49 18.85
CA GLN A 380 -58.90 -4.09 17.80
C GLN A 380 -58.25 -3.22 16.73
N GLU A 381 -57.41 -2.24 17.08
CA GLU A 381 -56.69 -1.41 16.10
C GLU A 381 -55.66 -2.22 15.31
N ALA A 382 -54.97 -3.18 15.95
CA ALA A 382 -54.06 -4.09 15.26
C ALA A 382 -54.82 -4.98 14.27
N PHE A 383 -55.98 -5.50 14.68
CA PHE A 383 -56.89 -6.24 13.84
C PHE A 383 -57.40 -5.39 12.67
N ASP A 384 -57.89 -4.18 12.94
CA ASP A 384 -58.42 -3.25 11.93
C ASP A 384 -57.35 -2.82 10.89
N ARG A 385 -56.06 -2.82 11.27
CA ARG A 385 -54.95 -2.58 10.33
C ARG A 385 -54.71 -3.75 9.38
N LEU A 386 -54.95 -4.97 9.83
CA LEU A 386 -54.80 -6.20 9.04
C LEU A 386 -56.06 -6.50 8.22
N ASP A 387 -57.24 -6.19 8.76
CA ASP A 387 -58.56 -6.32 8.13
C ASP A 387 -58.81 -5.12 7.20
N THR A 388 -58.09 -5.11 6.08
CA THR A 388 -58.09 -3.99 5.13
C THR A 388 -59.44 -3.74 4.48
N ASN A 389 -60.34 -4.73 4.49
CA ASN A 389 -61.67 -4.64 3.93
C ASN A 389 -62.78 -4.39 4.98
N SER A 390 -62.43 -4.46 6.26
CA SER A 390 -63.28 -4.24 7.44
C SER A 390 -64.47 -5.22 7.56
N ASP A 391 -64.30 -6.49 7.19
CA ASP A 391 -65.33 -7.53 7.31
C ASP A 391 -65.30 -8.31 8.63
N GLY A 392 -64.38 -7.95 9.53
CA GLY A 392 -64.19 -8.61 10.82
C GLY A 392 -63.33 -9.87 10.72
N LYS A 393 -62.58 -10.04 9.63
CA LYS A 393 -61.69 -11.17 9.35
C LYS A 393 -60.39 -10.66 8.74
N VAL A 394 -59.30 -11.37 9.02
CA VAL A 394 -58.02 -11.13 8.34
C VAL A 394 -57.69 -12.36 7.50
N GLU A 395 -57.87 -12.23 6.19
CA GLU A 395 -57.42 -13.26 5.25
C GLU A 395 -55.91 -13.21 5.06
N ARG A 396 -55.32 -14.34 4.64
CA ARG A 396 -53.87 -14.45 4.40
C ARG A 396 -53.33 -13.42 3.42
N ASP A 397 -54.11 -13.12 2.37
CA ASP A 397 -53.74 -12.14 1.36
C ASP A 397 -53.75 -10.70 1.91
N GLU A 398 -54.68 -10.40 2.83
CA GLU A 398 -54.76 -9.08 3.49
C GLU A 398 -53.58 -8.86 4.43
N ALA A 399 -53.31 -9.84 5.30
CA ALA A 399 -52.14 -9.81 6.15
C ALA A 399 -50.87 -9.66 5.31
N GLN A 400 -50.68 -10.49 4.29
CA GLN A 400 -49.50 -10.41 3.41
C GLN A 400 -49.36 -9.04 2.75
N ALA A 401 -50.46 -8.44 2.28
CA ALA A 401 -50.44 -7.11 1.66
C ALA A 401 -49.93 -6.03 2.64
N VAL A 402 -50.41 -6.06 3.89
CA VAL A 402 -50.00 -5.13 4.96
C VAL A 402 -48.53 -5.33 5.33
N LEU A 403 -48.07 -6.58 5.43
CA LEU A 403 -46.66 -6.89 5.70
C LEU A 403 -45.73 -6.35 4.62
N VAL A 404 -46.09 -6.54 3.36
CA VAL A 404 -45.33 -5.98 2.25
C VAL A 404 -45.33 -4.45 2.28
N THR A 405 -46.47 -3.80 2.55
CA THR A 405 -46.53 -2.33 2.68
C THR A 405 -45.66 -1.83 3.83
N ASN A 406 -45.60 -2.53 4.97
CA ASN A 406 -44.76 -2.15 6.09
C ASN A 406 -43.26 -2.27 5.76
N GLN A 407 -42.84 -3.32 5.05
CA GLN A 407 -41.45 -3.43 4.58
C GLN A 407 -41.07 -2.30 3.61
N ILE A 408 -42.01 -1.92 2.74
CA ILE A 408 -41.84 -0.79 1.83
C ILE A 408 -41.71 0.54 2.60
N LYS A 409 -42.46 0.74 3.68
CA LYS A 409 -42.36 1.93 4.57
C LYS A 409 -41.03 2.04 5.29
N VAL A 410 -40.46 0.91 5.72
CA VAL A 410 -39.12 0.90 6.33
C VAL A 410 -38.09 1.40 5.33
N LEU A 411 -38.13 0.87 4.09
CA LEU A 411 -37.25 1.34 3.02
C LEU A 411 -37.52 2.80 2.66
N TRP A 412 -38.77 3.24 2.64
CA TRP A 412 -39.10 4.65 2.39
C TRP A 412 -38.41 5.58 3.41
N THR A 413 -38.52 5.25 4.70
CA THR A 413 -38.00 6.07 5.81
C THR A 413 -36.47 6.17 5.82
N SER A 414 -35.77 5.23 5.18
CA SER A 414 -34.31 5.30 5.03
C SER A 414 -33.87 6.17 3.84
N TYR A 415 -34.72 6.36 2.84
CA TYR A 415 -34.44 7.20 1.67
C TYR A 415 -35.01 8.62 1.79
N ASP A 416 -36.08 8.84 2.55
CA ASP A 416 -36.54 10.19 2.94
C ASP A 416 -35.63 10.73 4.05
N GLY A 417 -34.41 11.10 3.67
CA GLY A 417 -33.34 11.49 4.58
C GLY A 417 -33.61 12.84 5.24
N ASN A 418 -34.43 13.67 4.62
CA ASN A 418 -34.76 15.00 5.10
C ASN A 418 -36.11 15.08 5.84
N GLY A 419 -36.97 14.07 5.70
CA GLY A 419 -38.25 13.92 6.40
C GLY A 419 -39.36 14.81 5.84
N ASP A 420 -39.33 15.14 4.54
CA ASP A 420 -40.36 15.96 3.89
C ASP A 420 -41.47 15.15 3.21
N GLU A 421 -41.54 13.84 3.51
CA GLU A 421 -42.50 12.89 2.96
C GLU A 421 -42.36 12.74 1.44
N LYS A 422 -41.14 12.96 0.93
CA LYS A 422 -40.76 12.84 -0.48
C LYS A 422 -39.37 12.21 -0.56
N VAL A 423 -39.06 11.59 -1.71
CA VAL A 423 -37.70 11.15 -2.04
C VAL A 423 -37.27 11.83 -3.34
N ASP A 424 -36.18 12.58 -3.33
CA ASP A 424 -35.73 13.34 -4.50
C ASP A 424 -34.40 12.82 -5.12
N ALA A 425 -33.94 13.50 -6.18
CA ALA A 425 -32.70 13.13 -6.88
C ALA A 425 -31.41 13.38 -6.07
N THR A 426 -31.51 14.00 -4.89
CA THR A 426 -30.42 14.14 -3.93
C THR A 426 -30.36 12.96 -2.96
N GLU A 427 -31.48 12.28 -2.75
CA GLU A 427 -31.63 11.14 -1.84
C GLU A 427 -31.49 9.78 -2.54
N ILE A 428 -31.94 9.66 -3.79
CA ILE A 428 -31.78 8.44 -4.61
C ILE A 428 -31.30 8.77 -6.02
N PHE A 429 -30.88 7.76 -6.78
CA PHE A 429 -30.47 7.94 -8.17
C PHE A 429 -31.59 8.56 -9.01
N SER A 430 -31.30 9.67 -9.68
CA SER A 430 -32.24 10.41 -10.54
C SER A 430 -32.95 9.57 -11.60
N SER A 431 -32.32 8.47 -12.06
CA SER A 431 -32.96 7.52 -12.98
C SER A 431 -34.11 6.74 -12.37
N PHE A 432 -34.11 6.52 -11.05
CA PHE A 432 -35.21 5.91 -10.32
C PHE A 432 -36.38 6.89 -10.23
N ILE A 433 -36.12 8.13 -9.79
CA ILE A 433 -37.11 9.23 -9.76
C ILE A 433 -37.79 9.37 -11.13
N ALA A 434 -37.01 9.54 -12.20
CA ALA A 434 -37.56 9.73 -13.55
C ALA A 434 -38.40 8.56 -14.10
N GLN A 435 -38.29 7.36 -13.49
CA GLN A 435 -39.07 6.18 -13.87
C GLN A 435 -40.29 5.95 -12.98
N SER A 436 -40.30 6.53 -11.79
CA SER A 436 -41.29 6.28 -10.74
C SER A 436 -42.17 7.49 -10.43
N ASP A 437 -41.72 8.71 -10.76
CA ASP A 437 -42.44 9.98 -10.65
C ASP A 437 -43.56 10.05 -11.70
N GLU A 438 -44.78 9.71 -11.31
CA GLU A 438 -45.95 9.61 -12.19
C GLU A 438 -46.60 10.97 -12.44
N ASP A 439 -46.47 11.89 -11.47
CA ASP A 439 -47.06 13.23 -11.55
C ASP A 439 -46.12 14.30 -12.13
N GLY A 440 -44.83 13.98 -12.27
CA GLY A 440 -43.80 14.84 -12.84
C GLY A 440 -43.33 15.94 -11.89
N SER A 441 -43.47 15.74 -10.58
CA SER A 441 -43.08 16.68 -9.53
C SER A 441 -41.57 16.83 -9.38
N GLY A 442 -40.79 15.86 -9.85
CA GLY A 442 -39.33 15.81 -9.69
C GLY A 442 -38.87 15.18 -8.39
N ASP A 443 -39.81 14.73 -7.56
CA ASP A 443 -39.63 13.86 -6.41
C ASP A 443 -40.57 12.66 -6.57
N ILE A 444 -40.51 11.67 -5.67
CA ILE A 444 -41.51 10.61 -5.60
C ILE A 444 -42.16 10.63 -4.23
N ASP A 445 -43.47 10.42 -4.18
CA ASP A 445 -44.22 10.22 -2.93
C ASP A 445 -44.27 8.74 -2.51
N PHE A 446 -44.83 8.45 -1.32
CA PHE A 446 -44.89 7.07 -0.83
C PHE A 446 -45.72 6.15 -1.75
N ALA A 447 -46.76 6.66 -2.42
CA ALA A 447 -47.60 5.85 -3.29
C ALA A 447 -46.85 5.46 -4.57
N GLU A 448 -46.09 6.39 -5.14
CA GLU A 448 -45.20 6.15 -6.28
C GLU A 448 -44.06 5.19 -5.90
N TRP A 449 -43.48 5.34 -4.71
CA TRP A 449 -42.46 4.44 -4.17
C TRP A 449 -42.99 3.01 -3.97
N GLU A 450 -44.14 2.86 -3.32
CA GLU A 450 -44.77 1.56 -3.10
C GLU A 450 -45.07 0.87 -4.42
N LYS A 451 -45.65 1.59 -5.37
CA LYS A 451 -45.94 1.08 -6.71
C LYS A 451 -44.67 0.63 -7.44
N ALA A 452 -43.60 1.44 -7.36
CA ALA A 452 -42.32 1.13 -7.99
C ALA A 452 -41.65 -0.13 -7.40
N LEU A 453 -41.62 -0.24 -6.06
CA LEU A 453 -41.02 -1.40 -5.39
C LEU A 453 -41.83 -2.67 -5.61
N ARG A 454 -43.16 -2.61 -5.53
CA ARG A 454 -44.03 -3.76 -5.86
C ARG A 454 -43.82 -4.20 -7.31
N ALA A 455 -43.69 -3.28 -8.26
CA ALA A 455 -43.48 -3.62 -9.66
C ALA A 455 -42.12 -4.29 -9.93
N ARG A 456 -41.06 -3.92 -9.20
CA ARG A 456 -39.69 -4.40 -9.45
C ARG A 456 -39.28 -5.58 -8.58
N TYR A 457 -39.81 -5.66 -7.37
CA TYR A 457 -39.33 -6.56 -6.32
C TYR A 457 -40.45 -7.38 -5.67
N ALA A 458 -41.60 -7.57 -6.34
CA ALA A 458 -42.73 -8.36 -5.82
C ALA A 458 -42.28 -9.66 -5.14
N GLN A 459 -41.49 -10.49 -5.84
CA GLN A 459 -41.05 -11.79 -5.30
C GLN A 459 -40.20 -11.64 -4.02
N LEU A 460 -39.27 -10.68 -3.97
CA LEU A 460 -38.41 -10.48 -2.80
C LEU A 460 -39.22 -10.00 -1.60
N LEU A 461 -40.17 -9.10 -1.83
CA LEU A 461 -41.08 -8.59 -0.81
C LEU A 461 -42.00 -9.70 -0.29
N GLU A 462 -42.52 -10.56 -1.18
CA GLU A 462 -43.29 -11.74 -0.80
C GLU A 462 -42.46 -12.74 0.01
N ASP A 463 -41.22 -13.02 -0.43
CA ASP A 463 -40.31 -13.94 0.25
C ASP A 463 -39.97 -13.43 1.66
N ARG A 464 -39.73 -12.12 1.83
CA ARG A 464 -39.51 -11.49 3.14
C ARG A 464 -40.77 -11.46 4.01
N ALA A 465 -41.95 -11.29 3.43
CA ALA A 465 -43.21 -11.31 4.18
C ALA A 465 -43.60 -12.72 4.64
N LYS A 466 -43.06 -13.78 4.02
CA LYS A 466 -43.45 -15.17 4.24
C LYS A 466 -43.26 -15.64 5.69
N ALA A 467 -42.08 -15.43 6.28
CA ALA A 467 -41.80 -15.92 7.63
C ALA A 467 -42.64 -15.21 8.71
N PRO A 468 -42.80 -13.87 8.68
CA PRO A 468 -43.73 -13.18 9.56
C PRO A 468 -45.19 -13.60 9.34
N LEU A 469 -45.62 -13.80 8.09
CA LEU A 469 -46.96 -14.30 7.76
C LEU A 469 -47.20 -15.71 8.32
N GLU A 470 -46.22 -16.60 8.22
CA GLU A 470 -46.29 -17.94 8.80
C GLU A 470 -46.29 -17.92 10.34
N ARG A 471 -45.68 -16.92 10.99
CA ARG A 471 -45.81 -16.71 12.45
C ARG A 471 -47.22 -16.28 12.82
N LEU A 472 -47.79 -15.34 12.07
CA LEU A 472 -49.15 -14.82 12.28
C LEU A 472 -50.20 -15.93 12.24
N PHE A 473 -50.16 -16.74 11.19
CA PHE A 473 -51.14 -17.81 10.98
C PHE A 473 -50.90 -19.06 11.84
N ARG A 474 -49.94 -19.06 12.78
CA ARG A 474 -49.94 -20.08 13.85
C ARG A 474 -51.03 -19.85 14.90
N GLY A 475 -51.56 -18.62 14.98
CA GLY A 475 -52.69 -18.27 15.85
C GLY A 475 -54.04 -18.70 15.32
N ASP A 476 -54.12 -19.09 14.03
CA ASP A 476 -55.31 -19.64 13.37
C ASP A 476 -55.66 -20.99 14.02
N ALA A 477 -56.54 -20.93 15.02
CA ALA A 477 -56.81 -22.03 15.93
C ALA A 477 -57.67 -23.13 15.28
N ASP A 478 -58.43 -22.81 14.25
CA ASP A 478 -59.30 -23.74 13.54
C ASP A 478 -58.81 -24.12 12.13
N GLU A 479 -57.67 -23.57 11.71
CA GLU A 479 -56.98 -23.83 10.44
C GLU A 479 -57.84 -23.47 9.21
N ASP A 480 -58.76 -22.49 9.32
CA ASP A 480 -59.63 -22.08 8.22
C ASP A 480 -58.96 -21.09 7.25
N GLY A 481 -57.74 -20.64 7.57
CA GLY A 481 -56.96 -19.69 6.78
C GLY A 481 -57.36 -18.24 6.99
N VAL A 482 -58.14 -17.95 8.03
CA VAL A 482 -58.62 -16.64 8.43
C VAL A 482 -58.29 -16.43 9.91
N LEU A 483 -57.94 -15.20 10.29
CA LEU A 483 -57.81 -14.84 11.69
C LEU A 483 -59.00 -13.98 12.10
N VAL A 484 -59.66 -14.33 13.20
CA VAL A 484 -60.56 -13.42 13.92
C VAL A 484 -59.84 -12.78 15.12
N LEU A 485 -60.43 -11.72 15.69
CA LEU A 485 -59.82 -10.95 16.80
C LEU A 485 -59.34 -11.81 17.98
N ASN A 486 -60.01 -12.93 18.27
CA ASN A 486 -59.63 -13.83 19.38
C ASN A 486 -58.55 -14.86 19.02
N GLU A 487 -58.25 -15.02 17.73
CA GLU A 487 -57.20 -15.88 17.17
C GLU A 487 -55.93 -15.09 16.88
N LEU A 488 -56.03 -13.76 16.85
CA LEU A 488 -54.84 -12.96 17.00
C LEU A 488 -54.18 -13.36 18.32
N PRO A 489 -52.90 -13.77 18.29
CA PRO A 489 -52.15 -13.94 19.51
C PRO A 489 -52.25 -12.67 20.33
N SER A 490 -52.17 -12.80 21.66
CA SER A 490 -51.97 -11.61 22.51
C SER A 490 -50.86 -10.76 21.90
N PRO A 491 -50.98 -9.42 21.90
CA PRO A 491 -49.98 -8.55 21.29
C PRO A 491 -48.57 -9.06 21.69
N GLY A 492 -47.75 -9.45 20.69
CA GLY A 492 -46.39 -9.98 20.92
C GLY A 492 -45.91 -11.16 20.08
N ALA A 493 -46.76 -11.82 19.28
CA ALA A 493 -46.28 -12.94 18.46
C ALA A 493 -45.75 -12.53 17.07
N LEU A 494 -45.70 -11.24 16.78
CA LEU A 494 -45.46 -10.68 15.45
C LEU A 494 -44.37 -9.61 15.46
N ASP A 495 -43.13 -10.06 15.38
CA ASP A 495 -42.00 -9.20 15.04
C ASP A 495 -41.97 -8.93 13.53
N PHE A 496 -41.96 -7.65 13.17
CA PHE A 496 -41.91 -7.13 11.79
C PHE A 496 -40.70 -6.22 11.50
N GLN A 497 -39.84 -5.93 12.48
CA GLN A 497 -38.87 -4.83 12.34
C GLN A 497 -37.50 -5.05 13.01
N ASP A 498 -37.12 -6.26 13.39
CA ASP A 498 -35.71 -6.51 13.64
C ASP A 498 -34.91 -6.48 12.30
N SER A 499 -33.80 -5.77 12.29
CA SER A 499 -32.83 -5.77 11.20
C SER A 499 -31.88 -6.97 11.28
N SER A 500 -32.27 -8.04 11.96
CA SER A 500 -31.40 -9.20 12.27
C SER A 500 -31.41 -10.26 11.18
N ASP A 501 -32.08 -10.06 10.03
CA ASP A 501 -32.16 -11.06 8.96
C ASP A 501 -31.39 -10.69 7.68
N VAL A 502 -30.45 -9.75 7.76
CA VAL A 502 -29.77 -9.16 6.58
C VAL A 502 -28.80 -10.13 5.86
N ASP A 503 -28.25 -11.16 6.51
CA ASP A 503 -27.33 -12.12 5.84
C ASP A 503 -27.86 -13.56 5.69
N GLY A 504 -28.99 -13.89 6.30
CA GLY A 504 -29.78 -15.10 6.02
C GLY A 504 -29.17 -16.44 6.46
N ASP A 505 -28.07 -16.45 7.22
CA ASP A 505 -27.38 -17.68 7.61
C ASP A 505 -27.65 -18.16 9.05
N ARG A 506 -28.24 -17.31 9.92
CA ARG A 506 -28.54 -17.61 11.35
C ARG A 506 -27.32 -18.01 12.18
N GLU A 507 -26.10 -17.76 11.71
CA GLU A 507 -24.87 -18.18 12.38
C GLU A 507 -23.98 -17.00 12.82
N SER A 508 -24.42 -15.75 12.62
CA SER A 508 -23.63 -14.58 12.97
C SER A 508 -23.60 -14.35 14.50
N PHE A 509 -22.53 -13.72 14.98
CA PHE A 509 -22.33 -13.34 16.39
C PHE A 509 -23.45 -12.40 16.92
N PHE A 510 -24.17 -11.74 16.01
CA PHE A 510 -25.19 -10.74 16.30
C PHE A 510 -26.62 -11.31 16.26
N ASP A 511 -26.80 -12.55 15.81
CA ASP A 511 -28.09 -13.27 15.78
C ASP A 511 -28.44 -13.93 17.14
N ARG A 512 -27.64 -13.64 18.17
CA ARG A 512 -27.66 -14.32 19.45
C ARG A 512 -28.33 -13.43 20.49
N ASP A 513 -29.53 -13.82 20.92
CA ASP A 513 -30.32 -13.13 21.94
C ASP A 513 -29.46 -12.88 23.19
N ASN A 514 -29.32 -11.62 23.61
CA ASN A 514 -28.82 -11.31 24.94
C ASN A 514 -29.92 -11.67 25.96
N ILE A 515 -29.65 -12.64 26.82
CA ILE A 515 -30.62 -13.25 27.72
C ILE A 515 -30.18 -13.00 29.15
N LYS A 516 -31.09 -12.42 29.93
CA LYS A 516 -30.99 -12.31 31.38
C LYS A 516 -31.93 -13.32 32.02
N ILE A 517 -31.40 -14.10 32.96
CA ILE A 517 -32.16 -15.03 33.77
C ILE A 517 -32.08 -14.60 35.21
N THR A 518 -33.24 -14.32 35.81
CA THR A 518 -33.37 -14.13 37.25
C THR A 518 -33.91 -15.42 37.85
N THR A 519 -33.21 -15.98 38.83
CA THR A 519 -33.66 -17.17 39.56
C THR A 519 -34.56 -16.78 40.73
N LYS A 520 -35.36 -17.70 41.26
CA LYS A 520 -36.20 -17.48 42.45
C LYS A 520 -35.41 -17.16 43.73
N SER A 521 -34.10 -17.41 43.74
CA SER A 521 -33.22 -16.97 44.83
C SER A 521 -32.79 -15.50 44.68
N GLY A 522 -33.11 -14.86 43.55
CA GLY A 522 -32.72 -13.51 43.19
C GLY A 522 -31.35 -13.41 42.51
N GLU A 523 -30.74 -14.53 42.10
CA GLU A 523 -29.50 -14.52 41.32
C GLU A 523 -29.79 -14.14 39.88
N VAL A 524 -28.92 -13.33 39.29
CA VAL A 524 -29.06 -12.86 37.90
C VAL A 524 -27.90 -13.41 37.08
N HIS A 525 -28.22 -14.06 35.97
CA HIS A 525 -27.27 -14.61 35.01
C HIS A 525 -27.48 -13.96 33.65
N TYR A 526 -26.39 -13.73 32.92
CA TYR A 526 -26.43 -13.18 31.58
C TYR A 526 -25.73 -14.13 30.60
N GLY A 527 -26.27 -14.25 29.39
CA GLY A 527 -25.69 -15.05 28.32
C GLY A 527 -26.28 -14.69 26.98
N ASN A 528 -25.83 -15.34 25.92
CA ASN A 528 -26.22 -15.05 24.54
C ASN A 528 -26.96 -16.21 23.84
N LYS A 529 -27.22 -17.30 24.57
CA LYS A 529 -27.93 -18.47 24.04
C LYS A 529 -28.55 -19.27 25.17
N VAL A 530 -29.83 -19.61 25.03
CA VAL A 530 -30.50 -20.57 25.91
C VAL A 530 -30.78 -21.86 25.15
N VAL A 531 -30.49 -22.99 25.76
CA VAL A 531 -30.87 -24.32 25.30
C VAL A 531 -31.68 -25.00 26.39
N GLU A 532 -32.91 -25.41 26.06
CA GLU A 532 -33.71 -26.26 26.93
C GLU A 532 -33.48 -27.73 26.57
N GLU A 533 -32.86 -28.49 27.47
CA GLU A 533 -32.53 -29.89 27.27
C GLU A 533 -32.69 -30.66 28.58
N ASP A 534 -33.27 -31.85 28.53
CA ASP A 534 -33.49 -32.73 29.70
C ASP A 534 -34.31 -32.08 30.85
N GLY A 535 -35.23 -31.16 30.51
CA GLY A 535 -36.06 -30.43 31.48
C GLY A 535 -35.34 -29.29 32.20
N LYS A 536 -34.13 -28.94 31.74
CA LYS A 536 -33.30 -27.88 32.28
C LYS A 536 -33.09 -26.77 31.27
N LEU A 537 -32.96 -25.56 31.80
CA LEU A 537 -32.59 -24.37 31.04
C LEU A 537 -31.09 -24.15 31.18
N LYS A 538 -30.35 -24.30 30.07
CA LYS A 538 -28.91 -24.04 29.98
C LYS A 538 -28.68 -22.68 29.31
N LEU A 539 -28.20 -21.70 30.06
CA LEU A 539 -27.76 -20.42 29.54
C LEU A 539 -26.27 -20.52 29.20
N PHE A 540 -25.91 -20.15 27.99
CA PHE A 540 -24.54 -20.09 27.52
C PHE A 540 -24.14 -18.64 27.25
N GLY A 541 -22.88 -18.31 27.48
CA GLY A 541 -22.26 -17.03 27.19
C GLY A 541 -21.00 -17.20 26.33
N GLY A 542 -20.53 -16.10 25.74
CA GLY A 542 -19.14 -15.98 25.30
C GLY A 542 -18.77 -16.36 23.85
N ARG A 543 -18.47 -15.31 23.07
CA ARG A 543 -17.35 -15.06 22.12
C ARG A 543 -16.88 -16.08 21.06
N LYS A 544 -16.97 -17.40 21.23
CA LYS A 544 -16.38 -18.39 20.27
C LYS A 544 -16.84 -19.84 20.45
N ARG A 545 -17.29 -20.19 21.65
CA ARG A 545 -17.82 -21.51 22.02
C ARG A 545 -18.89 -21.23 23.06
N ASP A 546 -20.05 -21.82 22.90
CA ASP A 546 -21.13 -21.72 23.88
C ASP A 546 -20.61 -22.24 25.24
N GLU A 547 -20.14 -21.32 26.10
CA GLU A 547 -19.68 -21.63 27.44
C GLU A 547 -20.89 -21.61 28.35
N LEU A 548 -21.16 -22.71 29.06
CA LEU A 548 -22.31 -22.80 29.94
C LEU A 548 -22.13 -21.81 31.11
N VAL A 549 -22.95 -20.76 31.13
CA VAL A 549 -23.01 -19.77 32.22
C VAL A 549 -23.75 -20.37 33.40
N VAL A 550 -24.95 -20.92 33.15
CA VAL A 550 -25.75 -21.57 34.20
C VAL A 550 -26.63 -22.67 33.60
N GLU A 551 -26.86 -23.71 34.38
CA GLU A 551 -27.86 -24.74 34.10
C GLU A 551 -28.85 -24.75 35.28
N LEU A 552 -30.12 -24.49 34.99
CA LEU A 552 -31.18 -24.31 35.98
C LEU A 552 -32.31 -25.29 35.71
N ASP A 553 -32.95 -25.82 36.76
CA ASP A 553 -34.23 -26.49 36.59
C ASP A 553 -35.31 -25.44 36.24
N ALA A 554 -36.30 -25.81 35.41
CA ALA A 554 -37.32 -24.87 34.95
C ALA A 554 -38.11 -24.20 36.09
N ASP A 555 -38.20 -24.85 37.26
CA ASP A 555 -38.84 -24.29 38.45
C ASP A 555 -37.92 -23.39 39.29
N GLU A 556 -36.63 -23.27 38.97
CA GLU A 556 -35.69 -22.34 39.61
C GLU A 556 -35.71 -20.96 38.95
N VAL A 557 -36.19 -20.86 37.71
CA VAL A 557 -36.28 -19.61 36.95
C VAL A 557 -37.47 -18.78 37.46
N GLU A 558 -37.22 -17.53 37.86
CA GLU A 558 -38.24 -16.54 38.22
C GLU A 558 -38.66 -15.73 37.00
N SER A 559 -37.68 -15.17 36.28
CA SER A 559 -37.90 -14.46 35.02
C SER A 559 -36.78 -14.77 34.02
N ARG A 560 -37.15 -14.75 32.74
CA ARG A 560 -36.24 -14.74 31.61
C ARG A 560 -36.60 -13.51 30.77
N GLU A 561 -35.61 -12.69 30.51
CA GLU A 561 -35.73 -11.48 29.68
C GLU A 561 -34.77 -11.67 28.50
N ASP A 562 -35.32 -11.75 27.29
CA ASP A 562 -34.56 -11.85 26.05
C ASP A 562 -34.41 -10.45 25.43
N GLY A 563 -33.37 -10.21 24.65
CA GLY A 563 -33.15 -8.91 24.01
C GLY A 563 -32.66 -7.80 24.95
N ILE A 564 -32.15 -8.13 26.14
CA ILE A 564 -31.49 -7.13 26.99
C ILE A 564 -30.17 -6.74 26.33
N ALA A 565 -30.22 -5.75 25.45
CA ALA A 565 -29.10 -5.24 24.68
C ALA A 565 -28.11 -4.45 25.54
N ASP A 566 -27.48 -5.11 26.50
CA ASP A 566 -26.38 -4.55 27.27
C ASP A 566 -25.24 -5.56 27.37
N GLY A 567 -24.48 -5.67 26.29
CA GLY A 567 -23.29 -6.52 26.26
C GLY A 567 -22.11 -5.99 27.08
N ASP A 568 -22.28 -4.92 27.88
CA ASP A 568 -21.37 -4.63 28.99
C ASP A 568 -21.69 -5.51 30.22
N LEU A 569 -22.94 -5.99 30.39
CA LEU A 569 -23.35 -6.85 31.52
C LEU A 569 -22.90 -8.31 31.37
N ASP A 570 -22.75 -8.81 30.14
CA ASP A 570 -22.35 -10.19 29.84
C ASP A 570 -20.93 -10.30 29.22
N ASP A 571 -20.18 -9.19 29.19
CA ASP A 571 -18.86 -9.07 28.55
C ASP A 571 -18.84 -9.36 27.03
N SER A 572 -19.99 -9.47 26.35
CA SER A 572 -20.05 -9.73 24.91
C SER A 572 -19.58 -8.53 24.08
N TYR A 573 -19.81 -7.29 24.53
CA TYR A 573 -19.30 -6.06 23.92
C TYR A 573 -17.98 -5.55 24.53
N SER A 574 -17.52 -6.10 25.65
CA SER A 574 -16.27 -5.68 26.32
C SER A 574 -14.99 -6.21 25.67
N VAL A 575 -14.98 -6.35 24.34
CA VAL A 575 -13.76 -6.74 23.62
C VAL A 575 -12.84 -5.54 23.61
N GLY A 576 -11.90 -5.46 24.58
CA GLY A 576 -11.04 -4.31 24.90
C GLY A 576 -10.24 -3.65 23.77
N TRP A 577 -10.34 -4.16 22.54
CA TRP A 577 -9.75 -3.59 21.32
C TRP A 577 -10.77 -2.81 20.46
N TRP A 578 -12.08 -2.95 20.72
CA TRP A 578 -13.12 -2.20 20.01
C TRP A 578 -12.98 -0.71 20.28
N GLY A 579 -12.90 0.04 19.20
CA GLY A 579 -12.53 1.44 19.28
C GLY A 579 -12.59 2.12 17.93
N HIS A 580 -12.39 3.44 17.96
CA HIS A 580 -12.41 4.31 16.79
C HIS A 580 -11.01 4.40 16.14
N CYS A 581 -10.27 3.29 16.06
CA CYS A 581 -8.89 3.33 15.57
C CYS A 581 -8.80 3.77 14.10
N ASN A 582 -9.72 3.30 13.26
CA ASN A 582 -9.89 3.70 11.86
C ASN A 582 -10.21 5.19 11.76
N ALA A 583 -11.19 5.63 12.56
CA ALA A 583 -11.67 7.00 12.57
C ALA A 583 -10.58 7.97 13.05
N TRP A 584 -9.82 7.58 14.08
CA TRP A 584 -8.67 8.32 14.57
C TRP A 584 -7.58 8.41 13.53
N ALA A 585 -7.16 7.30 12.93
CA ALA A 585 -6.13 7.32 11.91
C ALA A 585 -6.53 8.25 10.76
N MET A 586 -7.78 8.18 10.32
CA MET A 586 -8.34 9.07 9.30
C MET A 586 -8.36 10.55 9.71
N ALA A 587 -8.98 10.86 10.85
CA ALA A 587 -9.06 12.23 11.38
C ALA A 587 -7.67 12.82 11.61
N SER A 588 -6.70 11.99 12.01
CA SER A 588 -5.32 12.41 12.21
C SER A 588 -4.61 12.78 10.91
N ILE A 589 -4.90 12.06 9.82
CA ILE A 589 -4.35 12.34 8.49
C ILE A 589 -5.00 13.60 7.92
N ILE A 590 -6.32 13.76 8.04
CA ILE A 590 -7.06 14.82 7.36
C ILE A 590 -7.02 16.15 8.10
N PHE A 591 -7.14 16.14 9.43
CA PHE A 591 -7.21 17.36 10.23
C PHE A 591 -5.88 17.67 10.89
N ARG A 592 -5.56 18.96 10.92
CA ARG A 592 -4.44 19.45 11.73
C ARG A 592 -4.71 19.18 13.19
N LYS A 593 -3.67 18.80 13.91
CA LYS A 593 -3.70 18.61 15.37
C LYS A 593 -4.26 19.87 16.04
N PRO A 594 -5.36 19.76 16.81
CA PRO A 594 -5.77 20.85 17.69
C PRO A 594 -4.64 21.14 18.69
N SER A 595 -4.26 22.41 18.86
CA SER A 595 -3.11 22.81 19.67
C SER A 595 -3.47 23.66 20.89
N GLU A 596 -4.68 24.20 20.92
CA GLU A 596 -5.14 25.10 21.97
C GLU A 596 -6.57 24.77 22.38
N GLU A 597 -6.90 25.03 23.63
CA GLU A 597 -8.29 24.97 24.11
C GLU A 597 -9.08 26.19 23.65
N PHE A 598 -10.40 26.07 23.54
CA PHE A 598 -11.26 27.22 23.25
C PHE A 598 -12.62 27.12 23.93
N GLU A 599 -13.36 28.23 23.92
CA GLU A 599 -14.72 28.30 24.44
C GLU A 599 -15.69 28.68 23.31
N HIS A 600 -16.84 27.99 23.22
CA HIS A 600 -17.90 28.27 22.27
C HIS A 600 -19.26 28.09 22.96
N GLY A 601 -20.12 29.10 22.88
CA GLY A 601 -21.44 29.04 23.52
C GLY A 601 -21.41 28.84 25.04
N GLY A 602 -20.35 29.30 25.72
CA GLY A 602 -20.16 29.07 27.17
C GLY A 602 -19.62 27.68 27.54
N VAL A 603 -19.27 26.86 26.55
CA VAL A 603 -18.71 25.52 26.73
C VAL A 603 -17.23 25.54 26.40
N ARG A 604 -16.39 25.10 27.34
CA ARG A 604 -14.94 24.95 27.14
C ARG A 604 -14.64 23.59 26.49
N PHE A 605 -13.87 23.62 25.41
CA PHE A 605 -13.34 22.47 24.70
C PHE A 605 -11.83 22.37 24.92
N THR A 606 -11.40 21.30 25.56
CA THR A 606 -9.97 20.99 25.68
C THR A 606 -9.40 20.55 24.32
N VAL A 607 -8.08 20.52 24.14
CA VAL A 607 -7.44 19.91 22.94
C VAL A 607 -7.89 18.45 22.77
N ARG A 608 -8.08 17.77 23.91
CA ARG A 608 -8.64 16.44 23.98
C ARG A 608 -10.02 16.43 23.33
N ASP A 609 -10.99 17.18 23.88
CA ASP A 609 -12.38 17.18 23.41
C ASP A 609 -12.50 17.41 21.90
N GLN A 610 -11.69 18.34 21.39
CA GLN A 610 -11.61 18.63 19.97
C GLN A 610 -11.22 17.42 19.13
N LYS A 611 -10.18 16.67 19.53
CA LYS A 611 -9.80 15.43 18.86
C LYS A 611 -10.90 14.39 18.91
N GLY A 612 -11.57 14.23 20.05
CA GLY A 612 -12.70 13.29 20.19
C GLY A 612 -13.80 13.57 19.16
N ILE A 613 -14.19 14.83 19.01
CA ILE A 613 -15.20 15.25 18.02
C ILE A 613 -14.72 14.99 16.58
N LEU A 614 -13.45 15.27 16.27
CA LEU A 614 -12.89 15.01 14.93
C LEU A 614 -12.75 13.51 14.63
N VAL A 615 -12.47 12.68 15.65
CA VAL A 615 -12.47 11.21 15.55
C VAL A 615 -13.86 10.71 15.26
N GLU A 616 -14.87 11.16 16.00
CA GLU A 616 -16.28 10.82 15.75
C GLU A 616 -16.67 11.16 14.31
N PHE A 617 -16.30 12.35 13.83
CA PHE A 617 -16.51 12.73 12.44
C PHE A 617 -15.84 11.79 11.44
N GLY A 618 -14.60 11.36 11.74
CA GLY A 618 -13.86 10.39 10.94
C GLY A 618 -14.48 8.99 10.91
N MET A 619 -15.44 8.67 11.79
CA MET A 619 -15.91 7.30 11.98
C MET A 619 -16.66 6.72 10.80
N GLY A 620 -17.25 7.54 9.93
CA GLY A 620 -17.70 6.94 8.68
C GLY A 620 -17.85 7.87 7.51
N ASP A 621 -17.06 8.91 7.46
CA ASP A 621 -16.71 9.45 6.14
C ASP A 621 -15.50 8.69 5.57
N THR A 622 -15.63 7.35 5.55
CA THR A 622 -14.67 6.38 4.97
C THR A 622 -15.01 6.01 3.53
N GLU A 623 -16.22 6.33 3.05
CA GLU A 623 -16.73 5.91 1.74
C GLU A 623 -15.91 6.45 0.55
N ASP A 624 -15.36 7.65 0.67
CA ASP A 624 -14.48 8.27 -0.35
C ASP A 624 -12.99 7.98 -0.11
N SER A 625 -12.66 7.03 0.78
CA SER A 625 -11.28 6.62 0.96
C SER A 625 -10.80 5.75 -0.20
N SER A 626 -9.56 5.99 -0.65
CA SER A 626 -8.86 5.02 -1.48
C SER A 626 -8.49 3.83 -0.64
N PHE A 627 -9.31 2.79 -0.75
CA PHE A 627 -9.10 1.55 -0.06
C PHE A 627 -8.26 0.65 -0.96
N TRP A 628 -6.95 0.57 -0.68
CA TRP A 628 -6.09 -0.41 -1.34
C TRP A 628 -6.21 -1.73 -0.59
N TRP A 629 -7.16 -2.53 -1.08
CA TRP A 629 -7.57 -3.82 -0.56
C TRP A 629 -7.91 -4.75 -1.72
N LYS A 630 -7.56 -6.03 -1.58
CA LYS A 630 -7.87 -7.07 -2.57
C LYS A 630 -8.51 -8.32 -1.94
N GLN A 631 -9.18 -8.21 -0.79
CA GLN A 631 -10.06 -9.27 -0.29
C GLN A 631 -11.44 -9.12 -0.96
N PHE A 632 -11.57 -9.64 -2.17
CA PHE A 632 -12.88 -10.09 -2.65
C PHE A 632 -13.21 -11.39 -1.88
N GLY A 633 -14.47 -11.56 -1.50
CA GLY A 633 -14.94 -12.59 -0.58
C GLY A 633 -14.34 -13.98 -0.77
N GLY A 634 -13.95 -14.60 0.33
CA GLY A 634 -13.79 -16.05 0.45
C GLY A 634 -12.49 -16.69 -0.05
N ASP A 635 -11.72 -16.08 -0.95
CA ASP A 635 -10.55 -16.74 -1.55
C ASP A 635 -9.20 -16.22 -1.01
N GLU A 636 -8.31 -17.16 -0.66
CA GLU A 636 -6.91 -16.92 -0.28
C GLU A 636 -6.21 -16.05 -1.34
N ILE A 637 -5.69 -14.90 -0.93
CA ILE A 637 -4.90 -14.05 -1.83
C ILE A 637 -3.51 -14.69 -1.98
N PRO A 638 -3.00 -14.88 -3.22
CA PRO A 638 -1.66 -15.41 -3.43
C PRO A 638 -0.62 -14.51 -2.74
N PRO A 639 0.21 -15.04 -1.83
CA PRO A 639 1.17 -14.25 -1.04
C PRO A 639 2.16 -13.39 -1.85
N GLY A 640 2.31 -13.69 -3.15
CA GLY A 640 3.30 -13.08 -4.05
C GLY A 640 2.97 -11.69 -4.59
N ASP A 641 1.71 -11.24 -4.52
CA ASP A 641 1.24 -9.96 -5.11
C ASP A 641 1.14 -8.81 -4.09
N TYR A 642 1.51 -9.06 -2.83
CA TYR A 642 1.30 -8.07 -1.76
C TYR A 642 2.43 -7.06 -1.61
N ALA A 643 3.68 -7.51 -1.70
CA ALA A 643 4.82 -6.68 -1.33
C ALA A 643 5.06 -5.55 -2.32
N ASN A 644 4.89 -5.80 -3.63
CA ASN A 644 5.02 -4.77 -4.66
C ASN A 644 3.94 -3.68 -4.53
N GLY A 645 2.67 -4.05 -4.41
CA GLY A 645 1.58 -3.09 -4.28
C GLY A 645 1.64 -2.32 -2.96
N PHE A 646 2.02 -2.99 -1.87
CA PHE A 646 2.31 -2.35 -0.59
C PHE A 646 3.40 -1.27 -0.73
N HIS A 647 4.54 -1.61 -1.34
CA HIS A 647 5.63 -0.67 -1.55
C HIS A 647 5.23 0.48 -2.48
N GLU A 648 4.53 0.18 -3.58
CA GLU A 648 4.04 1.16 -4.54
C GLU A 648 3.11 2.19 -3.90
N GLN A 649 2.14 1.76 -3.08
CA GLN A 649 1.23 2.68 -2.41
C GLN A 649 1.92 3.54 -1.34
N MET A 650 2.83 2.95 -0.54
CA MET A 650 3.63 3.75 0.40
C MET A 650 4.48 4.78 -0.31
N HIS A 651 5.16 4.38 -1.39
CA HIS A 651 5.98 5.27 -2.19
C HIS A 651 5.15 6.38 -2.82
N ARG A 652 4.06 6.02 -3.47
CA ARG A 652 3.14 6.98 -4.07
C ARG A 652 2.60 7.98 -3.04
N TRP A 653 1.98 7.51 -1.97
CA TRP A 653 1.30 8.42 -1.04
C TRP A 653 2.29 9.16 -0.13
N LEU A 654 3.22 8.47 0.54
CA LEU A 654 4.08 9.11 1.55
C LEU A 654 5.27 9.87 0.93
N ARG A 655 5.80 9.43 -0.21
CA ARG A 655 6.99 10.04 -0.81
C ARG A 655 6.64 10.99 -1.96
N VAL A 656 5.83 10.54 -2.93
CA VAL A 656 5.51 11.34 -4.14
C VAL A 656 4.41 12.36 -3.86
N GLU A 657 3.27 11.92 -3.36
CA GLU A 657 2.09 12.78 -3.17
C GLU A 657 2.11 13.54 -1.84
N GLN A 658 3.00 13.17 -0.91
CA GLN A 658 3.13 13.76 0.43
C GLN A 658 1.79 13.73 1.20
N GLN A 659 1.11 12.60 1.11
CA GLN A 659 -0.19 12.32 1.70
C GLN A 659 -0.08 11.23 2.76
N GLY A 660 -0.75 11.44 3.90
CA GLY A 660 -0.86 10.41 4.92
C GLY A 660 -1.72 9.25 4.48
N LEU A 661 -1.42 8.06 4.98
CA LEU A 661 -2.20 6.86 4.76
C LEU A 661 -2.35 6.13 6.10
N MET A 662 -3.39 5.31 6.25
CA MET A 662 -3.53 4.42 7.39
C MET A 662 -3.35 2.96 6.98
N ALA A 663 -2.88 2.14 7.91
CA ALA A 663 -2.64 0.73 7.69
C ALA A 663 -3.04 -0.08 8.92
N ASP A 664 -3.51 -1.31 8.68
CA ASP A 664 -3.61 -2.32 9.74
C ASP A 664 -2.21 -2.86 10.06
N MET A 665 -1.70 -2.46 11.23
CA MET A 665 -0.32 -2.73 11.64
C MET A 665 -0.24 -3.66 12.86
N ASP A 666 -1.29 -4.45 13.14
CA ASP A 666 -1.18 -5.49 14.17
C ASP A 666 -0.19 -6.60 13.75
N LEU A 667 0.17 -6.66 12.44
CA LEU A 667 1.19 -7.54 11.85
C LEU A 667 1.01 -9.02 12.21
N LYS A 668 -0.25 -9.40 12.33
CA LYS A 668 -0.67 -10.59 13.04
C LYS A 668 -1.37 -11.50 12.02
N ASP A 669 -1.03 -12.80 12.00
CA ASP A 669 -1.53 -13.75 10.99
C ASP A 669 -3.06 -13.75 10.95
N PRO A 670 -3.69 -13.30 9.85
CA PRO A 670 -5.15 -13.25 9.75
C PRO A 670 -5.80 -14.65 9.77
N ASN A 671 -5.02 -15.70 9.51
CA ASN A 671 -5.50 -17.09 9.56
C ASN A 671 -5.48 -17.67 10.98
N ASP A 672 -4.87 -16.97 11.94
CA ASP A 672 -5.06 -17.32 13.34
C ASP A 672 -6.46 -16.88 13.76
N GLY A 673 -7.34 -17.84 14.03
CA GLY A 673 -8.71 -17.58 14.45
C GLY A 673 -8.82 -16.73 15.72
N LEU A 674 -7.73 -16.52 16.49
CA LEU A 674 -7.66 -15.58 17.62
C LEU A 674 -7.43 -14.12 17.21
N ASN A 675 -7.27 -13.85 15.92
CA ASN A 675 -6.61 -12.67 15.43
C ASN A 675 -7.43 -11.83 14.45
N PHE A 676 -8.73 -11.71 14.72
CA PHE A 676 -9.68 -10.92 13.93
C PHE A 676 -9.67 -9.43 14.30
N GLN A 677 -8.83 -9.03 15.26
CA GLN A 677 -8.72 -7.62 15.65
C GLN A 677 -8.18 -6.80 14.49
N VAL A 678 -8.68 -5.59 14.37
CA VAL A 678 -8.29 -4.65 13.33
C VAL A 678 -7.73 -3.41 14.01
N TRP A 679 -6.47 -3.09 13.75
CA TRP A 679 -5.79 -1.97 14.40
C TRP A 679 -5.23 -0.98 13.37
N ASN A 680 -5.99 0.07 13.11
CA ASN A 680 -5.64 1.10 12.15
C ASN A 680 -4.70 2.15 12.77
N TYR A 681 -3.56 2.36 12.14
CA TYR A 681 -2.62 3.40 12.51
C TYR A 681 -2.40 4.36 11.36
N PRO A 682 -2.31 5.68 11.63
CA PRO A 682 -1.81 6.61 10.64
C PRO A 682 -0.31 6.37 10.45
N LEU A 683 0.10 6.15 9.21
CA LEU A 683 1.50 6.10 8.83
C LEU A 683 2.00 7.52 8.57
N ILE A 684 3.14 7.81 9.17
CA ILE A 684 3.76 9.14 9.18
C ILE A 684 4.96 9.17 8.22
N GLY A 685 5.56 8.02 7.99
CA GLY A 685 6.61 7.88 7.00
C GLY A 685 7.12 6.45 6.91
N TYR A 686 8.01 6.25 5.95
CA TYR A 686 8.75 5.02 5.79
C TYR A 686 10.19 5.31 5.36
N LEU A 687 11.08 4.40 5.72
CA LEU A 687 12.46 4.37 5.29
C LEU A 687 12.75 2.98 4.74
N ALA A 688 12.69 2.83 3.42
CA ALA A 688 13.08 1.61 2.74
C ALA A 688 14.58 1.66 2.45
N THR A 689 15.32 0.69 2.98
CA THR A 689 16.72 0.43 2.60
C THR A 689 16.73 -0.73 1.62
N LEU A 690 17.28 -0.51 0.43
CA LEU A 690 17.26 -1.44 -0.69
C LEU A 690 18.68 -1.97 -0.92
N THR A 691 18.80 -3.28 -0.92
CA THR A 691 20.04 -4.01 -1.21
C THR A 691 19.80 -4.96 -2.36
N GLU A 692 20.78 -5.16 -3.24
CA GLU A 692 20.66 -6.17 -4.29
C GLU A 692 20.50 -7.56 -3.66
N ALA A 693 19.49 -8.30 -4.10
CA ALA A 693 19.24 -9.64 -3.63
C ALA A 693 20.36 -10.60 -4.07
N GLU A 694 20.43 -11.76 -3.40
CA GLU A 694 21.32 -12.84 -3.85
C GLU A 694 20.95 -13.27 -5.30
N GLY A 695 21.96 -13.31 -6.16
CA GLY A 695 21.81 -13.60 -7.58
C GLY A 695 22.51 -12.57 -8.48
N ASP A 696 22.26 -12.69 -9.78
CA ASP A 696 22.93 -11.88 -10.81
C ASP A 696 22.04 -10.73 -11.33
N ASP A 697 20.72 -10.78 -11.13
CA ASP A 697 19.78 -9.76 -11.61
C ASP A 697 19.86 -8.49 -10.72
N PRO A 698 20.42 -7.36 -11.22
CA PRO A 698 20.52 -6.09 -10.47
C PRO A 698 19.18 -5.43 -10.16
N TYR A 699 18.12 -5.89 -10.79
CA TYR A 699 16.79 -5.34 -10.61
C TYR A 699 15.98 -6.12 -9.57
N VAL A 700 16.60 -7.08 -8.87
CA VAL A 700 15.97 -7.78 -7.74
C VAL A 700 16.58 -7.25 -6.47
N LEU A 701 15.76 -6.60 -5.65
CA LEU A 701 16.22 -5.94 -4.43
C LEU A 701 15.52 -6.53 -3.21
N ASP A 702 16.31 -6.83 -2.19
CA ASP A 702 15.83 -7.08 -0.85
C ASP A 702 15.62 -5.73 -0.16
N VAL A 703 14.43 -5.53 0.38
CA VAL A 703 13.98 -4.27 0.98
C VAL A 703 13.79 -4.48 2.48
N SER A 704 14.48 -3.67 3.28
CA SER A 704 14.20 -3.50 4.71
C SER A 704 13.47 -2.18 4.89
N CYS A 705 12.17 -2.23 5.09
CA CYS A 705 11.30 -1.07 5.17
C CYS A 705 10.91 -0.78 6.61
N ARG A 706 11.49 0.27 7.19
CA ARG A 706 11.12 0.78 8.50
C ARG A 706 9.96 1.75 8.36
N ILE A 707 8.82 1.42 8.95
CA ILE A 707 7.58 2.18 8.89
C ILE A 707 7.40 2.92 10.21
N GLU A 708 7.14 4.21 10.13
CA GLU A 708 6.83 5.07 11.27
C GLU A 708 5.32 5.28 11.33
N LYS A 709 4.69 4.90 12.45
CA LYS A 709 3.24 5.02 12.67
C LYS A 709 2.94 5.80 13.94
N GLY A 710 1.78 6.46 13.99
CA GLY A 710 1.31 7.14 15.20
C GLY A 710 1.23 6.18 16.40
N SER A 711 1.54 6.65 17.60
CA SER A 711 1.35 5.88 18.85
C SER A 711 -0.06 6.07 19.38
N TYR A 712 -0.70 5.03 19.95
CA TYR A 712 -1.96 5.20 20.69
C TYR A 712 -1.74 5.82 22.07
N SER A 713 -0.63 5.50 22.71
CA SER A 713 -0.40 5.78 24.13
C SER A 713 0.29 7.11 24.41
N ASP A 714 0.85 7.76 23.39
CA ASP A 714 1.61 8.99 23.56
C ASP A 714 1.41 9.90 22.34
N GLU A 715 0.97 11.11 22.62
CA GLU A 715 0.53 12.11 21.66
C GLU A 715 1.67 12.65 20.77
N ASP A 716 2.91 12.56 21.25
CA ASP A 716 4.08 13.09 20.56
C ASP A 716 5.07 11.99 20.18
N ARG A 717 4.73 10.71 20.42
CA ARG A 717 5.54 9.57 19.96
C ARG A 717 4.95 8.92 18.73
N SER A 718 5.84 8.50 17.86
CA SER A 718 5.60 7.43 16.90
C SER A 718 6.13 6.11 17.44
N SER A 719 5.65 5.03 16.86
CA SER A 719 6.27 3.71 16.96
C SER A 719 6.82 3.33 15.58
N GLU A 720 7.91 2.57 15.58
CA GLU A 720 8.51 2.06 14.35
C GLU A 720 8.32 0.55 14.29
N THR A 721 8.03 0.03 13.10
CA THR A 721 8.14 -1.39 12.80
C THR A 721 8.95 -1.58 11.53
N THR A 722 9.60 -2.73 11.37
CA THR A 722 10.41 -3.01 10.18
C THR A 722 9.89 -4.27 9.51
N VAL A 723 9.42 -4.12 8.28
CA VAL A 723 9.01 -5.24 7.44
C VAL A 723 10.05 -5.49 6.35
N ARG A 724 10.19 -6.75 5.92
CA ARG A 724 11.17 -7.14 4.90
C ARG A 724 10.51 -7.87 3.75
N TYR A 725 10.86 -7.48 2.53
CA TYR A 725 10.31 -8.08 1.32
C TYR A 725 11.26 -7.93 0.14
N ARG A 726 11.03 -8.70 -0.92
CA ARG A 726 11.78 -8.65 -2.17
C ARG A 726 10.97 -7.98 -3.27
N LEU A 727 11.60 -7.07 -4.00
CA LEU A 727 11.01 -6.39 -5.15
C LEU A 727 11.77 -6.72 -6.44
N HIS A 728 11.04 -6.73 -7.55
CA HIS A 728 11.58 -6.93 -8.88
C HIS A 728 11.26 -5.71 -9.74
N PHE A 729 12.28 -5.00 -10.20
CA PHE A 729 12.17 -3.80 -11.03
C PHE A 729 12.41 -4.13 -12.52
N ALA A 730 11.79 -3.37 -13.41
CA ALA A 730 12.20 -3.32 -14.81
C ALA A 730 13.40 -2.36 -14.98
N ASP A 731 13.98 -2.33 -16.17
CA ASP A 731 15.10 -1.45 -16.51
C ASP A 731 14.71 0.03 -16.56
N ASP A 732 13.43 0.33 -16.84
CA ASP A 732 12.83 1.66 -16.72
C ASP A 732 12.48 2.06 -15.28
N GLY A 733 12.73 1.18 -14.32
CA GLY A 733 12.48 1.35 -12.89
C GLY A 733 11.04 1.22 -12.42
N SER A 734 10.13 0.80 -13.30
CA SER A 734 8.81 0.35 -12.88
C SER A 734 8.91 -0.96 -12.08
N LEU A 735 8.03 -1.13 -11.09
CA LEU A 735 7.88 -2.42 -10.41
C LEU A 735 7.23 -3.43 -11.35
N ARG A 736 7.81 -4.64 -11.45
CA ARG A 736 7.20 -5.74 -12.20
C ARG A 736 5.94 -6.20 -11.47
N GLY A 737 4.81 -6.24 -12.18
CA GLY A 737 3.52 -6.69 -11.66
C GLY A 737 3.15 -8.14 -12.03
N GLY A 738 2.10 -8.67 -11.39
CA GLY A 738 1.53 -10.01 -11.65
C GLY A 738 2.51 -11.16 -11.44
N ASP A 739 2.42 -12.22 -12.25
CA ASP A 739 3.30 -13.41 -12.17
C ASP A 739 4.81 -13.10 -12.29
N GLN A 740 5.16 -11.92 -12.79
CA GLN A 740 6.55 -11.47 -12.93
C GLN A 740 7.08 -10.76 -11.69
N SER A 741 6.19 -10.32 -10.78
CA SER A 741 6.58 -9.59 -9.58
C SER A 741 7.45 -10.45 -8.68
N LYS A 742 7.17 -11.77 -8.58
CA LYS A 742 7.79 -12.72 -7.64
C LYS A 742 8.07 -12.09 -6.28
N SER A 743 7.21 -11.16 -5.84
CA SER A 743 7.51 -10.34 -4.68
C SER A 743 7.18 -11.13 -3.43
N GLU A 744 8.17 -11.38 -2.60
CA GLU A 744 8.02 -12.28 -1.46
C GLU A 744 8.29 -11.50 -0.19
N TRP A 745 7.34 -11.57 0.76
CA TRP A 745 7.64 -11.22 2.14
C TRP A 745 8.72 -12.16 2.65
N GLN A 746 9.83 -11.61 3.13
CA GLN A 746 10.93 -12.44 3.59
C GLN A 746 10.57 -13.02 4.96
N PRO A 747 10.55 -14.35 5.14
CA PRO A 747 10.34 -14.96 6.45
C PRO A 747 11.56 -14.68 7.33
N GLY A 748 11.47 -13.64 8.15
CA GLY A 748 12.58 -13.14 8.98
C GLY A 748 12.26 -12.93 10.46
N GLN A 749 11.01 -13.17 10.88
CA GLN A 749 10.57 -13.10 12.28
C GLN A 749 9.67 -14.31 12.54
N GLU A 750 9.65 -14.84 13.77
CA GLU A 750 8.86 -16.02 14.18
C GLU A 750 7.34 -15.87 13.97
N THR A 751 6.90 -14.66 13.62
CA THR A 751 5.53 -14.30 13.23
C THR A 751 5.52 -13.83 11.78
N LYS A 752 4.65 -14.39 10.95
CA LYS A 752 4.38 -13.85 9.62
C LYS A 752 3.70 -12.49 9.81
N GLU A 753 4.45 -11.42 9.60
CA GLU A 753 3.94 -10.07 9.70
C GLU A 753 3.19 -9.71 8.42
N TYR A 754 1.86 -9.55 8.53
CA TYR A 754 1.00 -9.15 7.42
C TYR A 754 0.46 -7.76 7.65
N ILE A 755 0.64 -6.89 6.66
CA ILE A 755 -0.13 -5.66 6.54
C ILE A 755 -1.35 -6.00 5.70
N ARG A 756 -2.54 -5.96 6.33
CA ARG A 756 -3.77 -6.44 5.68
C ARG A 756 -4.23 -5.54 4.55
N TYR A 757 -4.10 -4.23 4.75
CA TYR A 757 -4.56 -3.22 3.81
C TYR A 757 -3.92 -1.86 4.08
N LEU A 758 -4.03 -1.00 3.06
CA LEU A 758 -3.64 0.41 3.13
C LEU A 758 -4.81 1.27 2.70
N ILE A 759 -5.03 2.37 3.40
CA ILE A 759 -6.15 3.26 3.13
C ILE A 759 -5.64 4.69 3.09
N HIS A 760 -5.86 5.35 1.97
CA HIS A 760 -5.60 6.77 1.86
C HIS A 760 -6.93 7.53 1.89
N PRO A 761 -7.18 8.37 2.91
CA PRO A 761 -8.36 9.20 2.94
C PRO A 761 -8.18 10.41 2.01
N PHE A 762 -8.92 10.48 0.91
CA PHE A 762 -8.80 11.62 -0.01
C PHE A 762 -9.43 12.88 0.58
N ARG A 763 -10.70 12.79 0.94
CA ARG A 763 -11.53 13.88 1.45
C ARG A 763 -12.70 13.30 2.23
N PHE A 764 -13.18 14.12 3.15
CA PHE A 764 -14.51 13.97 3.69
C PHE A 764 -15.52 14.48 2.66
N THR A 765 -16.44 13.62 2.22
CA THR A 765 -17.49 13.95 1.24
C THR A 765 -18.45 15.00 1.77
N GLY A 766 -18.48 15.18 3.09
CA GLY A 766 -19.45 16.04 3.76
C GLY A 766 -20.87 15.47 3.71
N ARG A 767 -21.07 14.26 3.15
CA ARG A 767 -22.35 13.54 3.19
C ARG A 767 -22.66 12.98 4.57
N GLY A 768 -21.70 13.04 5.51
CA GLY A 768 -21.93 12.56 6.87
C GLY A 768 -22.23 11.07 6.90
N SER A 769 -21.64 10.28 5.99
CA SER A 769 -21.78 8.83 5.94
C SER A 769 -21.22 8.14 7.20
N SER A 770 -20.67 8.90 8.17
CA SER A 770 -20.39 8.46 9.55
C SER A 770 -21.58 7.89 10.27
N GLY A 771 -22.73 7.95 9.62
CA GLY A 771 -23.94 7.57 10.23
C GLY A 771 -24.38 8.72 11.10
N ASN A 772 -23.54 9.28 11.98
CA ASN A 772 -23.90 10.34 12.94
C ASN A 772 -24.34 11.66 12.26
N PRO A 773 -25.66 11.91 12.02
CA PRO A 773 -26.23 13.17 11.52
C PRO A 773 -25.85 14.38 12.36
N ASN A 774 -25.34 14.18 13.58
CA ASN A 774 -25.07 15.26 14.49
C ASN A 774 -23.66 15.82 14.40
N VAL A 775 -22.68 15.00 14.04
CA VAL A 775 -21.33 15.47 13.76
C VAL A 775 -21.17 15.61 12.25
N THR A 776 -21.71 16.70 11.69
CA THR A 776 -21.56 17.02 10.26
C THR A 776 -20.46 18.04 10.03
N LEU A 777 -19.90 18.07 8.81
CA LEU A 777 -18.92 19.10 8.44
C LEU A 777 -19.44 20.53 8.68
N LYS A 778 -20.72 20.79 8.38
CA LYS A 778 -21.35 22.09 8.63
C LYS A 778 -21.35 22.45 10.12
N ARG A 779 -21.62 21.48 10.99
CA ARG A 779 -21.63 21.70 12.45
C ARG A 779 -20.22 21.79 13.02
N LEU A 780 -19.25 21.02 12.49
CA LEU A 780 -17.83 21.22 12.79
C LEU A 780 -17.39 22.63 12.41
N GLN A 781 -17.73 23.11 11.23
CA GLN A 781 -17.44 24.48 10.79
C GLN A 781 -18.10 25.52 11.70
N ALA A 782 -19.34 25.28 12.15
CA ALA A 782 -20.03 26.16 13.09
C ALA A 782 -19.31 26.21 14.46
N LEU A 783 -18.88 25.05 14.97
CA LEU A 783 -18.20 24.94 16.26
C LEU A 783 -16.78 25.52 16.24
N PHE A 784 -15.95 25.03 15.31
CA PHE A 784 -14.52 25.34 15.25
C PHE A 784 -14.23 26.64 14.49
N GLY A 785 -15.08 27.03 13.54
CA GLY A 785 -14.85 28.18 12.66
C GLY A 785 -13.50 28.08 11.94
N GLU A 786 -12.71 29.15 12.02
CA GLU A 786 -11.37 29.19 11.42
C GLU A 786 -10.35 28.22 12.05
N ARG A 787 -10.66 27.63 13.22
CA ARG A 787 -9.80 26.64 13.88
C ARG A 787 -9.88 25.26 13.23
N LEU A 788 -10.91 24.98 12.43
CA LEU A 788 -10.99 23.75 11.66
C LEU A 788 -9.97 23.82 10.53
N LYS A 789 -8.79 23.26 10.75
CA LYS A 789 -7.68 23.23 9.80
C LYS A 789 -7.50 21.83 9.24
N TYR A 790 -7.19 21.74 7.95
CA TYR A 790 -6.88 20.49 7.27
C TYR A 790 -5.37 20.35 7.08
N ASN A 791 -4.88 19.11 7.06
CA ASN A 791 -3.50 18.81 6.65
C ASN A 791 -3.40 18.85 5.13
N ARG A 792 -3.46 20.06 4.56
CA ARG A 792 -3.22 20.28 3.14
C ARG A 792 -1.92 21.05 2.96
N ILE A 793 -1.09 20.59 2.03
CA ILE A 793 0.17 21.26 1.66
C ILE A 793 -0.10 22.73 1.32
N ALA A 794 -1.15 23.02 0.54
CA ALA A 794 -1.52 24.37 0.17
C ALA A 794 -1.87 25.28 1.37
N ASP A 795 -2.48 24.73 2.43
CA ASP A 795 -2.81 25.52 3.63
C ASP A 795 -1.52 25.89 4.38
N ILE A 796 -0.57 24.95 4.46
CA ILE A 796 0.74 25.19 5.08
C ILE A 796 1.59 26.16 4.25
N GLU A 797 1.58 26.05 2.94
CA GLU A 797 2.28 26.98 2.05
C GLU A 797 1.70 28.38 2.17
N ALA A 798 0.37 28.50 2.26
CA ALA A 798 -0.31 29.78 2.48
C ALA A 798 0.03 30.38 3.85
N GLU A 799 0.05 29.57 4.92
CA GLU A 799 0.47 30.01 6.25
C GLU A 799 1.95 30.45 6.26
N ALA A 800 2.84 29.65 5.67
CA ALA A 800 4.26 29.99 5.57
C ALA A 800 4.48 31.28 4.77
N ALA A 801 3.68 31.52 3.73
CA ALA A 801 3.71 32.78 2.98
C ALA A 801 3.14 33.96 3.80
N ALA A 802 2.09 33.73 4.59
CA ALA A 802 1.50 34.75 5.46
C ALA A 802 2.41 35.17 6.61
N ASP A 803 3.21 34.25 7.14
CA ASP A 803 4.22 34.50 8.19
C ASP A 803 5.49 35.19 7.64
N GLY A 804 5.43 35.75 6.43
CA GLY A 804 6.50 36.51 5.79
C GLY A 804 7.36 35.68 4.83
N GLY A 805 6.98 34.44 4.55
CA GLY A 805 7.83 33.47 3.87
C GLY A 805 8.99 33.08 4.79
N LEU A 806 9.30 31.80 4.86
CA LEU A 806 10.68 31.43 5.15
C LEU A 806 11.49 31.95 3.95
N ASP A 807 11.92 33.22 3.99
CA ASP A 807 12.94 33.68 3.07
C ASP A 807 14.14 32.75 3.34
N PRO A 808 14.53 31.88 2.38
CA PRO A 808 15.61 30.93 2.61
C PRO A 808 16.94 31.66 2.91
N SER A 809 17.02 32.98 2.70
CA SER A 809 18.12 33.84 3.12
C SER A 809 18.01 34.40 4.56
N THR A 810 16.84 34.30 5.19
CA THR A 810 16.59 34.70 6.59
C THR A 810 16.46 33.52 7.56
N ALA A 811 16.60 32.28 7.07
CA ALA A 811 16.88 31.16 7.96
C ALA A 811 17.96 31.60 8.95
N PRO A 812 17.70 31.57 10.28
CA PRO A 812 18.65 32.06 11.25
C PRO A 812 19.97 31.40 10.93
N SER A 813 21.00 32.21 10.66
CA SER A 813 22.36 31.69 10.48
C SER A 813 22.57 30.70 11.60
N ALA A 814 22.89 29.45 11.26
CA ALA A 814 23.12 28.39 12.25
C ALA A 814 23.88 29.03 13.41
N PRO A 815 23.36 28.96 14.66
CA PRO A 815 23.93 29.70 15.77
C PRO A 815 25.42 29.49 15.71
N SER A 816 26.18 30.60 15.63
CA SER A 816 27.62 30.54 15.45
C SER A 816 28.13 29.49 16.42
N ALA A 817 28.74 28.43 15.89
CA ALA A 817 29.19 27.31 16.69
C ALA A 817 29.85 27.90 17.95
N PRO A 818 29.40 27.53 19.17
CA PRO A 818 29.96 28.10 20.38
C PRO A 818 31.47 28.01 20.23
N SER A 819 32.16 29.15 20.39
CA SER A 819 33.61 29.21 20.20
C SER A 819 34.21 28.00 20.91
N ALA A 820 34.91 27.16 20.16
CA ALA A 820 35.48 25.94 20.71
C ALA A 820 36.15 26.30 22.03
N PRO A 821 35.79 25.65 23.16
CA PRO A 821 36.44 25.93 24.42
C PRO A 821 37.94 25.89 24.17
N SER A 822 38.64 26.93 24.62
CA SER A 822 40.08 27.03 24.43
C SER A 822 40.68 25.70 24.85
N ALA A 823 41.42 25.05 23.93
CA ALA A 823 42.03 23.77 24.21
C ALA A 823 42.74 23.87 25.55
N PRO A 824 42.46 22.97 26.53
CA PRO A 824 43.18 22.97 27.78
C PRO A 824 44.67 22.95 27.45
N SER A 825 45.43 23.86 28.07
CA SER A 825 46.87 23.94 27.84
C SER A 825 47.44 22.54 28.03
N ALA A 826 48.14 22.05 26.99
CA ALA A 826 48.77 20.74 27.05
C ALA A 826 49.61 20.67 28.34
N PRO A 827 49.45 19.62 29.17
CA PRO A 827 50.31 19.46 30.33
C PRO A 827 51.76 19.50 29.86
N SER A 828 52.58 20.29 30.56
CA SER A 828 54.00 20.42 30.23
C SER A 828 54.61 19.02 30.14
N ALA A 829 55.22 18.69 29.00
CA ALA A 829 55.89 17.42 28.82
C ALA A 829 56.89 17.22 29.96
N PRO A 830 56.91 16.05 30.64
CA PRO A 830 57.90 15.78 31.66
C PRO A 830 59.29 15.95 31.05
N SER A 831 60.16 16.64 31.77
CA SER A 831 61.54 16.88 31.34
C SER A 831 62.20 15.55 31.00
N ALA A 832 62.75 15.43 29.79
CA ALA A 832 63.48 14.25 29.37
C ALA A 832 64.63 13.98 30.37
N PRO A 833 64.82 12.73 30.82
CA PRO A 833 65.93 12.40 31.72
C PRO A 833 67.26 12.74 31.05
N SER A 834 68.14 13.39 31.81
CA SER A 834 69.49 13.76 31.36
C SER A 834 70.21 12.54 30.78
N ALA A 835 70.73 12.67 29.56
CA ALA A 835 71.53 11.63 28.92
C ALA A 835 72.73 11.26 29.81
N PRO A 836 73.03 9.96 30.00
CA PRO A 836 74.18 9.53 30.79
C PRO A 836 75.48 10.06 30.17
N SER A 837 76.38 10.53 31.03
CA SER A 837 77.68 11.05 30.62
C SER A 837 78.49 9.99 29.89
N ALA A 838 79.02 10.34 28.72
CA ALA A 838 79.87 9.46 27.92
C ALA A 838 81.13 9.05 28.70
N PRO A 839 81.55 7.78 28.65
CA PRO A 839 82.76 7.32 29.33
C PRO A 839 84.01 7.97 28.74
N SER A 840 84.90 8.44 29.61
CA SER A 840 86.16 9.06 29.23
C SER A 840 87.08 8.04 28.55
N ALA A 841 87.63 8.42 27.40
CA ALA A 841 88.55 7.59 26.63
C ALA A 841 89.85 7.28 27.41
N PRO A 842 90.39 6.05 27.32
CA PRO A 842 91.61 5.68 28.02
C PRO A 842 92.83 6.39 27.42
N SER A 843 93.68 6.92 28.29
CA SER A 843 94.95 7.54 27.92
C SER A 843 95.93 6.48 27.42
N ALA A 844 96.54 6.71 26.26
CA ALA A 844 97.55 5.82 25.68
C ALA A 844 98.81 5.73 26.58
N PRO A 845 99.49 4.57 26.66
CA PRO A 845 100.71 4.41 27.45
C PRO A 845 101.90 5.06 26.72
N ARG A 846 102.90 5.49 27.50
CA ARG A 846 104.21 5.92 26.96
C ARG A 846 104.98 4.76 26.35
#